data_AF-A0A4Q2YK68-F1
#
_entry.id   AF-A0A4Q2YK68-F1
#
_cell.length_a   1.000
_cell.length_b   1.000
_cell.length_c   1.000
_cell.angle_alpha   90.00
_cell.angle_beta   90.00
_cell.angle_gamma   90.00
#
_symmetry.space_group_name_H-M   'P 1'
#
loop_
_entity.id
_entity.type
_entity.pdbx_description
1 polymer ?
#
loop_
_entity_poly.entity_id
_entity_poly.type
_entity_poly.pdbx_seq_one_letter_code
_entity_poly.pdbx_strand_id
1 'polypeptide(L)'
;MMLHRLRPPHPAGSAILPLCCLSLLASPLKAADAAFFTQSPSEILAKVPHGAELPADAELKKLTALLLTDGKPWDEATRAKLEAYVKGGGGLVLVHDAIHASGLFKGEVKRWEGGVPLFFSPLGREQDITRGISNFDVADEMMYGFALPQEAEVLATTWTPNRKHLKGTEPQPYVYGVSPTVWTMPSGSGRIVCIVPGKNGQTLKHPAILAMIDRSLAWAGKQPAKPGDATLAHELTYPPGGPLDPQAAIGSIQTHPEFSTSLVAAEPLISKPLNIDWDGEGRLWVVESLEYPEGRKGGGPESMYSVWQRETNLPKPEAVTRPGRDRITRLEDSDGDGIMDKKHVFAEDLDLATSFCFYKDGVIVAQPPEILRLRDTDGDGKADKREVLYTGLGTFDTHSVLNNLRWGLDDWIYSTHGYSSSPKVTSGDGKTDFGAIGSGIVRFKADGSNIEMVSAKSGNCWGFEMTSDGELFFTQPTSGDLVMHVPVSDRIMAEGGMGREPSWNVMVRLRPVKPLMSWEEIVENQPNDVIGSFTAACGAAVYEGGSWPEKWNMGYFTAEPTVHIVHHEQLTNKGVTYEANKTREEEFSATRDFWSRPIDTRIGPDGQLYVIDFYNQAILHNDPRGPIHLWNNQAARPDRD
;
A
#
# COMPACT_ATOMS: atom_id res chain seq x y z
N MET A 1 9.52 31.34 42.10
CA MET A 1 8.19 31.36 42.76
C MET A 1 7.40 30.22 42.15
N MET A 2 7.21 29.14 42.92
CA MET A 2 6.42 27.96 42.55
C MET A 2 5.02 28.36 42.09
N LEU A 3 4.48 27.71 41.06
CA LEU A 3 3.04 27.66 40.84
C LEU A 3 2.65 26.40 40.08
N HIS A 4 2.06 25.47 40.83
CA HIS A 4 1.27 24.33 40.40
C HIS A 4 0.11 24.74 39.46
N ARG A 5 -0.20 23.89 38.47
CA ARG A 5 -1.52 23.76 37.84
C ARG A 5 -1.77 22.26 37.65
N LEU A 6 -2.53 21.60 38.53
CA LEU A 6 -4.00 21.44 38.53
C LEU A 6 -4.53 20.79 37.24
N ARG A 7 -4.75 19.47 37.31
CA ARG A 7 -5.59 18.67 36.40
C ARG A 7 -7.07 18.97 36.65
N PRO A 8 -7.93 19.05 35.62
CA PRO A 8 -9.39 19.00 35.81
C PRO A 8 -9.91 17.55 35.79
N PRO A 9 -11.11 17.30 36.35
CA PRO A 9 -11.62 15.96 36.66
C PRO A 9 -12.45 15.34 35.52
N HIS A 10 -12.44 14.00 35.48
CA HIS A 10 -13.40 13.19 34.72
C HIS A 10 -14.85 13.42 35.17
N PRO A 11 -15.82 13.42 34.24
CA PRO A 11 -17.18 13.00 34.55
C PRO A 11 -17.41 11.56 34.11
N ALA A 12 -17.81 10.73 35.07
CA ALA A 12 -18.50 9.48 34.85
C ALA A 12 -19.95 9.76 34.42
N GLY A 13 -20.45 9.03 33.42
CA GLY A 13 -21.82 9.16 32.94
C GLY A 13 -22.16 8.04 31.96
N SER A 14 -22.66 6.94 32.52
CA SER A 14 -23.14 5.72 31.87
C SER A 14 -24.26 5.95 30.85
N ALA A 15 -24.13 5.36 29.66
CA ALA A 15 -25.25 4.95 28.84
C ALA A 15 -25.07 3.47 28.47
N ILE A 16 -25.93 2.64 29.04
CA ILE A 16 -26.02 1.20 28.83
C ILE A 16 -26.91 0.98 27.62
N LEU A 17 -26.39 0.35 26.57
CA LEU A 17 -27.17 -0.37 25.56
C LEU A 17 -26.54 -1.76 25.37
N PRO A 18 -27.37 -2.80 25.15
CA PRO A 18 -27.06 -4.16 25.59
C PRO A 18 -26.12 -4.86 24.60
N LEU A 19 -25.02 -5.40 25.12
CA LEU A 19 -24.26 -6.45 24.42
C LEU A 19 -25.18 -7.67 24.26
N CYS A 20 -25.64 -7.90 23.03
CA CYS A 20 -26.04 -9.23 22.62
C CYS A 20 -24.85 -10.17 22.83
N CYS A 21 -25.02 -11.11 23.77
CA CYS A 21 -24.09 -12.19 24.03
C CYS A 21 -23.92 -13.04 22.76
N LEU A 22 -22.89 -12.78 21.97
CA LEU A 22 -22.30 -13.79 21.10
C LEU A 22 -21.46 -14.70 21.99
N SER A 23 -22.06 -15.81 22.38
CA SER A 23 -21.39 -16.93 22.99
C SER A 23 -20.18 -17.34 22.15
N LEU A 24 -18.99 -17.16 22.73
CA LEU A 24 -17.74 -17.83 22.33
C LEU A 24 -17.97 -19.34 22.33
N LEU A 25 -18.40 -19.89 21.21
CA LEU A 25 -18.32 -21.31 20.93
C LEU A 25 -16.91 -21.58 20.40
N ALA A 26 -15.98 -21.76 21.33
CA ALA A 26 -14.74 -22.46 21.05
C ALA A 26 -15.08 -23.81 20.41
N SER A 27 -14.85 -23.93 19.11
CA SER A 27 -15.08 -25.18 18.40
C SER A 27 -14.09 -26.22 18.93
N PRO A 28 -14.54 -27.32 19.55
CA PRO A 28 -13.64 -28.27 20.17
C PRO A 28 -13.00 -29.14 19.08
N LEU A 29 -11.77 -28.81 18.69
CA LEU A 29 -10.84 -29.77 18.07
C LEU A 29 -10.89 -31.07 18.90
N LYS A 30 -11.43 -32.14 18.31
CA LYS A 30 -11.50 -33.49 18.88
C LYS A 30 -10.13 -34.17 18.77
N ALA A 31 -9.79 -34.89 19.83
CA ALA A 31 -8.62 -35.73 20.07
C ALA A 31 -7.86 -36.27 18.84
N ALA A 32 -6.67 -35.71 18.58
CA ALA A 32 -5.59 -36.36 17.83
C ALA A 32 -4.17 -35.99 18.34
N ASP A 33 -4.04 -35.32 19.50
CA ASP A 33 -2.85 -34.51 19.85
C ASP A 33 -1.73 -35.26 20.62
N ALA A 34 -1.32 -36.46 20.20
CA ALA A 34 -0.13 -37.13 20.77
C ALA A 34 1.20 -36.79 20.06
N ALA A 35 1.17 -35.92 19.06
CA ALA A 35 2.28 -35.68 18.13
C ALA A 35 3.09 -34.39 18.40
N PHE A 36 2.69 -33.57 19.37
CA PHE A 36 3.31 -32.27 19.68
C PHE A 36 3.55 -32.11 21.19
N PHE A 37 4.49 -31.25 21.58
CA PHE A 37 4.75 -30.86 22.97
C PHE A 37 5.12 -29.38 23.08
N THR A 38 4.71 -28.72 24.17
CA THR A 38 5.02 -27.32 24.47
C THR A 38 5.67 -27.14 25.85
N GLN A 39 6.68 -26.27 25.94
CA GLN A 39 7.34 -25.96 27.22
C GLN A 39 6.54 -24.97 28.11
N SER A 40 5.54 -24.29 27.54
CA SER A 40 4.70 -23.30 28.25
C SER A 40 3.25 -23.79 28.37
N PRO A 41 2.61 -23.69 29.56
CA PRO A 41 1.19 -24.02 29.76
C PRO A 41 0.23 -22.98 29.16
N SER A 42 0.71 -22.12 28.26
CA SER A 42 -0.05 -21.00 27.70
C SER A 42 -1.39 -21.45 27.11
N GLU A 43 -2.44 -20.65 27.30
CA GLU A 43 -3.78 -20.83 26.70
C GLU A 43 -3.70 -21.12 25.19
N ILE A 44 -2.69 -20.54 24.52
CA ILE A 44 -2.29 -20.70 23.11
C ILE A 44 -2.34 -22.16 22.63
N LEU A 45 -1.95 -23.12 23.47
CA LEU A 45 -1.86 -24.55 23.12
C LEU A 45 -2.42 -25.46 24.22
N ALA A 46 -3.51 -25.06 24.86
CA ALA A 46 -4.11 -25.78 26.00
C ALA A 46 -4.40 -27.28 25.78
N LYS A 47 -4.38 -27.75 24.52
CA LYS A 47 -4.60 -29.16 24.14
C LYS A 47 -3.32 -29.96 23.89
N VAL A 48 -2.17 -29.30 23.81
CA VAL A 48 -0.87 -29.94 23.59
C VAL A 48 -0.25 -30.33 24.93
N PRO A 49 0.33 -31.55 25.07
CA PRO A 49 1.09 -31.93 26.25
C PRO A 49 2.15 -30.87 26.62
N HIS A 50 2.22 -30.50 27.90
CA HIS A 50 3.14 -29.47 28.38
C HIS A 50 3.90 -29.83 29.66
N GLY A 51 5.11 -29.29 29.80
CA GLY A 51 5.96 -29.47 30.97
C GLY A 51 7.10 -28.46 31.03
N ALA A 52 7.60 -28.17 32.24
CA ALA A 52 8.70 -27.23 32.43
C ALA A 52 10.06 -27.75 31.90
N GLU A 53 10.20 -29.08 31.82
CA GLU A 53 11.41 -29.76 31.37
C GLU A 53 11.17 -30.48 30.03
N LEU A 54 12.25 -30.67 29.26
CA LEU A 54 12.19 -31.38 27.99
C LEU A 54 11.78 -32.85 28.20
N PRO A 55 10.98 -33.44 27.29
CA PRO A 55 10.60 -34.84 27.35
C PRO A 55 11.81 -35.79 27.40
N ALA A 56 11.65 -36.96 28.00
CA ALA A 56 12.66 -38.00 27.97
C ALA A 56 12.94 -38.46 26.52
N ASP A 57 14.12 -39.00 26.21
CA ASP A 57 14.53 -39.33 24.83
C ASP A 57 13.56 -40.27 24.11
N ALA A 58 12.96 -41.21 24.86
CA ALA A 58 11.97 -42.14 24.32
C ALA A 58 10.64 -41.46 23.97
N GLU A 59 10.28 -40.38 24.66
CA GLU A 59 9.09 -39.57 24.38
C GLU A 59 9.37 -38.58 23.25
N LEU A 60 10.55 -37.96 23.27
CA LEU A 60 11.01 -37.04 22.24
C LEU A 60 10.95 -37.68 20.84
N LYS A 61 11.34 -38.96 20.72
CA LYS A 61 11.28 -39.72 19.45
C LYS A 61 9.85 -39.97 18.93
N LYS A 62 8.82 -39.83 19.76
CA LYS A 62 7.41 -40.00 19.37
C LYS A 62 6.79 -38.69 18.88
N LEU A 63 7.42 -37.56 19.20
CA LEU A 63 6.93 -36.25 18.82
C LEU A 63 7.34 -35.92 17.39
N THR A 64 6.44 -35.24 16.70
CA THR A 64 6.68 -34.71 15.35
C THR A 64 7.17 -33.27 15.40
N ALA A 65 6.73 -32.47 16.37
CA ALA A 65 7.29 -31.13 16.61
C ALA A 65 7.30 -30.74 18.10
N LEU A 66 8.21 -29.82 18.45
CA LEU A 66 8.37 -29.21 19.77
C LEU A 66 8.19 -27.69 19.68
N LEU A 67 7.45 -27.08 20.61
CA LEU A 67 7.45 -25.64 20.85
C LEU A 67 8.25 -25.31 22.13
N LEU A 68 9.24 -24.45 22.00
CA LEU A 68 10.04 -23.93 23.12
C LEU A 68 9.95 -22.41 23.19
N THR A 69 9.75 -21.89 24.40
CA THR A 69 9.65 -20.45 24.71
C THR A 69 10.61 -20.02 25.82
N ASP A 70 11.21 -20.99 26.54
CA ASP A 70 12.06 -20.71 27.70
C ASP A 70 13.41 -20.09 27.29
N GLY A 71 13.88 -19.15 28.12
CA GLY A 71 15.13 -18.43 27.92
C GLY A 71 16.35 -19.04 28.58
N LYS A 72 16.22 -20.19 29.26
CA LYS A 72 17.36 -20.86 29.90
C LYS A 72 18.33 -21.38 28.83
N PRO A 73 19.60 -20.92 28.80
CA PRO A 73 20.58 -21.37 27.82
C PRO A 73 20.74 -22.88 27.83
N TRP A 74 20.76 -23.49 26.66
CA TRP A 74 20.95 -24.94 26.54
C TRP A 74 22.39 -25.31 26.86
N ASP A 75 22.57 -26.24 27.80
CA ASP A 75 23.84 -26.91 28.00
C ASP A 75 24.19 -27.82 26.81
N GLU A 76 25.42 -28.33 26.80
CA GLU A 76 25.93 -29.15 25.70
C GLU A 76 25.10 -30.43 25.48
N ALA A 77 24.64 -31.05 26.56
CA ALA A 77 23.82 -32.26 26.51
C ALA A 77 22.43 -31.98 25.90
N THR A 78 21.77 -30.91 26.35
CA THR A 78 20.48 -30.47 25.83
C THR A 78 20.57 -30.10 24.36
N ARG A 79 21.61 -29.36 23.97
CA ARG A 79 21.84 -28.99 22.57
C ARG A 79 22.06 -30.23 21.70
N ALA A 80 22.95 -31.14 22.09
CA ALA A 80 23.20 -32.37 21.34
C ALA A 80 21.93 -33.21 21.17
N LYS A 81 21.10 -33.30 22.23
CA LYS A 81 19.81 -34.00 22.21
C LYS A 81 18.82 -33.39 21.22
N LEU A 82 18.60 -32.08 21.28
CA LEU A 82 17.66 -31.39 20.39
C LEU A 82 18.15 -31.36 18.95
N GLU A 83 19.46 -31.19 18.72
CA GLU A 83 20.06 -31.32 17.38
C GLU A 83 19.85 -32.72 16.80
N ALA A 84 20.05 -33.78 17.60
CA ALA A 84 19.82 -35.15 17.15
C ALA A 84 18.35 -35.41 16.80
N TYR A 85 17.42 -34.86 17.59
CA TYR A 85 15.98 -34.94 17.32
C TYR A 85 15.61 -34.27 15.99
N VAL A 86 16.07 -33.03 15.76
CA VAL A 86 15.77 -32.33 14.51
C VAL A 86 16.45 -33.01 13.32
N LYS A 87 17.74 -33.38 13.41
CA LYS A 87 18.43 -34.11 12.33
C LYS A 87 17.71 -35.42 11.98
N GLY A 88 17.14 -36.10 12.98
CA GLY A 88 16.34 -37.32 12.86
C GLY A 88 14.92 -37.14 12.29
N GLY A 89 14.52 -35.91 11.96
CA GLY A 89 13.25 -35.62 11.27
C GLY A 89 12.23 -34.87 12.11
N GLY A 90 12.54 -34.58 13.38
CA GLY A 90 11.69 -33.79 14.26
C GLY A 90 11.61 -32.31 13.87
N GLY A 91 10.47 -31.69 14.18
CA GLY A 91 10.24 -30.26 14.02
C GLY A 91 10.54 -29.49 15.31
N LEU A 92 11.10 -28.29 15.19
CA LEU A 92 11.39 -27.42 16.32
C LEU A 92 10.89 -25.99 16.04
N VAL A 93 10.03 -25.49 16.92
CA VAL A 93 9.50 -24.12 16.89
C VAL A 93 10.06 -23.38 18.09
N LEU A 94 10.84 -22.32 17.84
CA LEU A 94 11.49 -21.50 18.85
C LEU A 94 10.83 -20.13 18.88
N VAL A 95 10.30 -19.73 20.02
CA VAL A 95 9.65 -18.43 20.20
C VAL A 95 10.47 -17.58 21.16
N HIS A 96 10.71 -16.34 20.75
CA HIS A 96 11.40 -15.31 21.50
C HIS A 96 12.67 -15.84 22.20
N ASP A 97 12.71 -15.86 23.54
CA ASP A 97 13.91 -16.16 24.33
C ASP A 97 14.54 -17.53 24.01
N ALA A 98 13.73 -18.50 23.57
CA ALA A 98 14.21 -19.83 23.15
C ALA A 98 15.16 -19.78 21.94
N ILE A 99 15.01 -18.78 21.07
CA ILE A 99 15.88 -18.57 19.91
C ILE A 99 17.31 -18.30 20.38
N HIS A 100 17.48 -17.35 21.30
CA HIS A 100 18.78 -17.01 21.85
C HIS A 100 19.33 -18.13 22.75
N ALA A 101 18.47 -18.73 23.58
CA ALA A 101 18.83 -19.82 24.48
C ALA A 101 19.36 -21.07 23.75
N SER A 102 18.90 -21.31 22.52
CA SER A 102 19.33 -22.46 21.71
C SER A 102 20.84 -22.45 21.41
N GLY A 103 21.42 -21.26 21.25
CA GLY A 103 22.79 -21.09 20.73
C GLY A 103 22.97 -21.55 19.27
N LEU A 104 21.88 -21.82 18.53
CA LEU A 104 21.93 -22.22 17.12
C LEU A 104 22.36 -21.07 16.20
N PHE A 105 22.02 -19.83 16.58
CA PHE A 105 22.32 -18.63 15.81
C PHE A 105 23.45 -17.86 16.48
N LYS A 106 24.51 -17.58 15.72
CA LYS A 106 25.61 -16.71 16.17
C LYS A 106 25.21 -15.24 16.00
N GLY A 107 26.07 -14.32 16.46
CA GLY A 107 25.91 -12.88 16.26
C GLY A 107 25.88 -12.08 17.56
N GLU A 108 25.99 -10.76 17.44
CA GLU A 108 25.87 -9.83 18.57
C GLU A 108 24.39 -9.47 18.76
N VAL A 109 23.64 -10.36 19.43
CA VAL A 109 22.21 -10.19 19.64
C VAL A 109 21.93 -9.01 20.56
N LYS A 110 21.08 -8.09 20.10
CA LYS A 110 20.64 -6.90 20.82
C LYS A 110 19.15 -6.96 21.04
N ARG A 111 18.70 -6.27 22.09
CA ARG A 111 17.29 -6.22 22.52
C ARG A 111 16.78 -4.79 22.58
N TRP A 112 15.49 -4.62 22.28
CA TRP A 112 14.79 -3.36 22.39
C TRP A 112 13.29 -3.58 22.61
N GLU A 113 12.70 -2.84 23.55
CA GLU A 113 11.27 -2.84 23.82
C GLU A 113 10.59 -1.69 23.08
N GLY A 114 9.49 -2.00 22.37
CA GLY A 114 8.66 -0.99 21.71
C GLY A 114 7.72 -1.59 20.66
N GLY A 115 7.30 -0.76 19.70
CA GLY A 115 6.50 -1.22 18.57
C GLY A 115 7.34 -2.05 17.61
N VAL A 116 6.98 -3.32 17.45
CA VAL A 116 7.56 -4.28 16.51
C VAL A 116 6.57 -4.48 15.37
N PRO A 117 6.73 -3.78 14.24
CA PRO A 117 5.95 -4.08 13.06
C PRO A 117 6.40 -5.41 12.46
N LEU A 118 5.45 -6.22 12.00
CA LEU A 118 5.70 -7.45 11.28
C LEU A 118 5.34 -7.26 9.81
N PHE A 119 6.35 -7.49 8.98
CA PHE A 119 6.31 -7.29 7.55
C PHE A 119 6.57 -8.60 6.83
N PHE A 120 5.60 -9.12 6.08
CA PHE A 120 5.73 -10.42 5.43
C PHE A 120 6.42 -10.30 4.07
N SER A 121 7.52 -11.04 3.91
CA SER A 121 8.27 -11.10 2.64
C SER A 121 7.43 -11.75 1.53
N PRO A 122 7.78 -11.60 0.24
CA PRO A 122 7.10 -12.32 -0.84
C PRO A 122 7.00 -13.83 -0.58
N LEU A 123 8.08 -14.44 -0.06
CA LEU A 123 8.07 -15.83 0.37
C LEU A 123 7.08 -16.05 1.53
N GLY A 124 7.08 -15.19 2.55
CA GLY A 124 6.13 -15.25 3.66
C GLY A 124 4.67 -15.15 3.23
N ARG A 125 4.34 -14.39 2.18
CA ARG A 125 2.96 -14.32 1.67
C ARG A 125 2.48 -15.64 1.07
N GLU A 126 3.38 -16.48 0.58
CA GLU A 126 3.08 -17.77 -0.04
C GLU A 126 3.19 -18.96 0.94
N GLN A 127 4.01 -18.82 1.98
CA GLN A 127 4.34 -19.90 2.90
C GLN A 127 3.17 -20.25 3.84
N ASP A 128 2.86 -21.54 4.01
CA ASP A 128 1.70 -22.06 4.78
C ASP A 128 1.56 -21.51 6.23
N ILE A 129 2.66 -21.15 6.88
CA ILE A 129 2.76 -20.57 8.23
C ILE A 129 2.15 -19.17 8.25
N THR A 130 2.48 -18.35 7.25
CA THR A 130 2.25 -16.90 7.25
C THR A 130 1.26 -16.44 6.18
N ARG A 131 0.84 -17.33 5.27
CA ARG A 131 -0.10 -17.03 4.20
C ARG A 131 -1.44 -16.48 4.73
N GLY A 132 -1.91 -15.43 4.07
CA GLY A 132 -3.17 -14.75 4.40
C GLY A 132 -3.11 -13.87 5.65
N ILE A 133 -1.93 -13.67 6.24
CA ILE A 133 -1.73 -12.74 7.34
C ILE A 133 -1.33 -11.37 6.75
N SER A 134 -2.09 -10.33 7.07
CA SER A 134 -1.74 -8.95 6.75
C SER A 134 -0.63 -8.44 7.66
N ASN A 135 0.10 -7.40 7.24
CA ASN A 135 1.10 -6.77 8.10
C ASN A 135 0.42 -6.16 9.34
N PHE A 136 1.09 -6.24 10.50
CA PHE A 136 0.55 -5.75 11.77
C PHE A 136 1.65 -5.37 12.75
N ASP A 137 1.31 -4.50 13.69
CA ASP A 137 2.23 -4.03 14.72
C ASP A 137 1.89 -4.65 16.08
N VAL A 138 2.92 -5.03 16.85
CA VAL A 138 2.78 -5.48 18.25
C VAL A 138 3.70 -4.70 19.17
N ALA A 139 3.28 -4.47 20.42
CA ALA A 139 4.13 -3.89 21.46
C ALA A 139 4.86 -5.01 22.22
N ASP A 140 6.15 -5.21 21.92
CA ASP A 140 6.94 -6.34 22.44
C ASP A 140 8.45 -6.02 22.55
N GLU A 141 9.25 -7.00 23.00
CA GLU A 141 10.71 -6.98 22.90
C GLU A 141 11.17 -7.58 21.56
N MET A 142 11.82 -6.78 20.73
CA MET A 142 12.51 -7.23 19.52
C MET A 142 13.92 -7.72 19.85
N MET A 143 14.33 -8.84 19.25
CA MET A 143 15.72 -9.31 19.24
C MET A 143 16.30 -9.28 17.83
N TYR A 144 17.44 -8.62 17.65
CA TYR A 144 18.08 -8.45 16.35
C TYR A 144 19.59 -8.70 16.41
N GLY A 145 20.23 -8.86 15.25
CA GLY A 145 21.67 -9.16 15.15
C GLY A 145 22.01 -10.65 15.06
N PHE A 146 21.02 -11.50 14.77
CA PHE A 146 21.24 -12.92 14.46
C PHE A 146 21.97 -13.07 13.11
N ALA A 147 23.03 -13.86 13.11
CA ALA A 147 23.68 -14.34 11.89
C ALA A 147 22.94 -15.58 11.40
N LEU A 148 22.02 -15.40 10.45
CA LEU A 148 21.26 -16.48 9.85
C LEU A 148 22.15 -17.33 8.91
N PRO A 149 21.97 -18.66 8.89
CA PRO A 149 22.62 -19.52 7.89
C PRO A 149 22.04 -19.27 6.49
N GLN A 150 22.78 -19.67 5.45
CA GLN A 150 22.38 -19.42 4.06
C GLN A 150 21.06 -20.11 3.68
N GLU A 151 20.75 -21.23 4.32
CA GLU A 151 19.55 -22.03 4.11
C GLU A 151 18.32 -21.48 4.86
N ALA A 152 18.45 -20.37 5.58
CA ALA A 152 17.33 -19.75 6.27
C ALA A 152 16.42 -18.99 5.28
N GLU A 153 15.13 -19.30 5.36
CA GLU A 153 14.08 -18.64 4.61
C GLU A 153 13.37 -17.63 5.51
N VAL A 154 13.54 -16.33 5.22
CA VAL A 154 12.95 -15.24 6.01
C VAL A 154 11.51 -15.00 5.55
N LEU A 155 10.55 -15.29 6.43
CA LEU A 155 9.12 -15.13 6.16
C LEU A 155 8.60 -13.75 6.55
N ALA A 156 9.15 -13.18 7.63
CA ALA A 156 8.81 -11.82 8.03
C ALA A 156 10.03 -11.08 8.56
N THR A 157 10.00 -9.76 8.38
CA THR A 157 11.02 -8.82 8.82
C THR A 157 10.43 -7.70 9.67
N THR A 158 11.31 -6.89 10.24
CA THR A 158 11.00 -5.62 10.90
C THR A 158 12.17 -4.66 10.74
N TRP A 159 12.04 -3.42 11.21
CA TRP A 159 13.15 -2.45 11.20
C TRP A 159 14.07 -2.63 12.41
N THR A 160 15.32 -2.19 12.27
CA THR A 160 16.33 -2.21 13.35
C THR A 160 16.49 -0.82 13.95
N PRO A 161 16.57 -0.64 15.27
CA PRO A 161 16.75 0.69 15.88
C PRO A 161 18.13 1.32 15.61
N ASN A 162 18.14 2.62 15.26
CA ASN A 162 19.39 3.39 15.09
C ASN A 162 19.83 4.04 16.41
N ARG A 163 20.83 3.46 17.10
CA ARG A 163 21.36 4.06 18.33
C ARG A 163 22.39 5.18 18.12
N LYS A 164 22.96 5.37 16.92
CA LYS A 164 24.09 6.30 16.69
C LYS A 164 23.69 7.78 16.59
N HIS A 165 22.39 8.10 16.44
CA HIS A 165 21.91 9.48 16.23
C HIS A 165 21.02 10.02 17.37
N LEU A 166 21.01 9.39 18.55
CA LEU A 166 20.09 9.75 19.63
C LEU A 166 20.69 10.76 20.61
N LYS A 167 20.13 11.98 20.64
CA LYS A 167 20.14 12.84 21.84
C LYS A 167 18.79 12.69 22.55
N GLY A 168 18.65 11.62 23.35
CA GLY A 168 17.60 11.38 24.36
C GLY A 168 16.14 11.52 23.90
N THR A 169 15.43 10.42 23.63
CA THR A 169 14.86 9.51 24.65
C THR A 169 14.17 8.28 24.05
N GLU A 170 14.04 8.15 22.72
CA GLU A 170 13.51 6.93 22.09
C GLU A 170 14.28 6.56 20.81
N PRO A 171 14.64 5.28 20.58
CA PRO A 171 15.29 4.83 19.34
C PRO A 171 14.37 4.98 18.14
N GLN A 172 14.84 5.67 17.10
CA GLN A 172 14.13 5.84 15.84
C GLN A 172 14.45 4.68 14.88
N PRO A 173 13.52 4.34 13.96
CA PRO A 173 13.79 3.41 12.88
C PRO A 173 15.07 3.75 12.14
N TYR A 174 15.95 2.76 11.94
CA TYR A 174 17.12 2.94 11.10
C TYR A 174 16.73 2.67 9.64
N VAL A 175 16.82 3.70 8.81
CA VAL A 175 16.55 3.63 7.36
C VAL A 175 17.44 2.62 6.61
N TYR A 176 18.44 2.03 7.27
CA TYR A 176 19.33 1.00 6.70
C TYR A 176 19.25 -0.35 7.41
N GLY A 177 18.35 -0.52 8.38
CA GLY A 177 18.30 -1.69 9.24
C GLY A 177 17.02 -2.48 9.04
N VAL A 178 17.12 -3.64 8.39
CA VAL A 178 16.06 -4.66 8.36
C VAL A 178 16.54 -5.86 9.17
N SER A 179 15.70 -6.39 10.04
CA SER A 179 15.98 -7.57 10.85
C SER A 179 14.94 -8.67 10.59
N PRO A 180 15.36 -9.93 10.46
CA PRO A 180 14.43 -11.05 10.38
C PRO A 180 13.68 -11.19 11.71
N THR A 181 12.37 -11.42 11.64
CA THR A 181 11.50 -11.61 12.82
C THR A 181 10.79 -12.96 12.79
N VAL A 182 10.56 -13.53 11.59
CA VAL A 182 10.12 -14.91 11.40
C VAL A 182 10.94 -15.54 10.29
N TRP A 183 11.52 -16.70 10.56
CA TRP A 183 12.25 -17.48 9.55
C TRP A 183 12.13 -18.98 9.78
N THR A 184 12.37 -19.73 8.71
CA THR A 184 12.47 -21.19 8.76
C THR A 184 13.85 -21.64 8.29
N MET A 185 14.29 -22.83 8.70
CA MET A 185 15.47 -23.47 8.12
C MET A 185 15.38 -25.00 8.19
N PRO A 186 15.91 -25.72 7.18
CA PRO A 186 16.10 -27.15 7.26
C PRO A 186 17.24 -27.51 8.24
N SER A 187 17.16 -28.68 8.86
CA SER A 187 18.29 -29.24 9.63
C SER A 187 18.27 -30.77 9.57
N GLY A 188 19.19 -31.34 8.79
CA GLY A 188 19.15 -32.75 8.42
C GLY A 188 17.85 -33.09 7.70
N SER A 189 17.06 -34.02 8.25
CA SER A 189 15.73 -34.33 7.73
C SER A 189 14.59 -33.55 8.41
N GLY A 190 14.88 -32.77 9.46
CA GLY A 190 13.90 -31.98 10.20
C GLY A 190 13.80 -30.53 9.77
N ARG A 191 13.01 -29.76 10.51
CA ARG A 191 12.64 -28.37 10.21
C ARG A 191 12.68 -27.53 11.48
N ILE A 192 13.20 -26.32 11.37
CA ILE A 192 13.23 -25.34 12.48
C ILE A 192 12.46 -24.10 12.04
N VAL A 193 11.62 -23.58 12.93
CA VAL A 193 10.92 -22.30 12.77
C VAL A 193 11.29 -21.40 13.95
N CYS A 194 11.55 -20.13 13.67
CA CYS A 194 11.84 -19.12 14.68
C CYS A 194 10.86 -17.96 14.56
N ILE A 195 10.27 -17.55 15.68
CA ILE A 195 9.35 -16.41 15.78
C ILE A 195 9.86 -15.50 16.91
N VAL A 196 10.36 -14.32 16.55
CA VAL A 196 10.98 -13.39 17.52
C VAL A 196 9.97 -12.75 18.47
N PRO A 197 8.79 -12.28 18.05
CA PRO A 197 7.80 -11.74 18.98
C PRO A 197 7.25 -12.82 19.91
N GLY A 198 6.95 -12.45 21.16
CA GLY A 198 6.43 -13.37 22.17
C GLY A 198 6.97 -13.18 23.59
N LYS A 199 7.68 -12.08 23.90
CA LYS A 199 8.09 -11.78 25.29
C LYS A 199 6.90 -11.38 26.14
N ASN A 200 6.07 -10.50 25.58
CA ASN A 200 4.86 -10.01 26.19
C ASN A 200 3.74 -11.06 26.07
N GLY A 201 3.10 -11.40 27.19
CA GLY A 201 1.96 -12.31 27.21
C GLY A 201 0.76 -11.84 26.36
N GLN A 202 0.65 -10.53 26.07
CA GLN A 202 -0.36 -10.00 25.16
C GLN A 202 -0.04 -10.28 23.69
N THR A 203 1.23 -10.21 23.27
CA THR A 203 1.64 -10.58 21.90
C THR A 203 1.26 -12.03 21.60
N LEU A 204 1.47 -12.90 22.59
CA LEU A 204 1.12 -14.30 22.50
C LEU A 204 -0.40 -14.57 22.42
N LYS A 205 -1.25 -13.58 22.68
CA LYS A 205 -2.72 -13.66 22.49
C LYS A 205 -3.18 -13.09 21.15
N HIS A 206 -2.27 -12.52 20.37
CA HIS A 206 -2.59 -11.93 19.08
C HIS A 206 -2.99 -13.02 18.06
N PRO A 207 -4.14 -12.92 17.37
CA PRO A 207 -4.64 -13.96 16.48
C PRO A 207 -3.62 -14.42 15.42
N ALA A 208 -2.89 -13.47 14.82
CA ALA A 208 -1.86 -13.79 13.84
C ALA A 208 -0.65 -14.53 14.44
N ILE A 209 -0.24 -14.21 15.67
CA ILE A 209 0.86 -14.89 16.35
C ILE A 209 0.44 -16.33 16.71
N LEU A 210 -0.79 -16.50 17.21
CA LEU A 210 -1.38 -17.80 17.50
C LEU A 210 -1.43 -18.69 16.25
N ALA A 211 -1.94 -18.16 15.14
CA ALA A 211 -2.02 -18.87 13.88
C ALA A 211 -0.63 -19.27 13.36
N MET A 212 0.36 -18.36 13.44
CA MET A 212 1.73 -18.68 13.06
C MET A 212 2.32 -19.80 13.91
N ILE A 213 2.11 -19.80 15.24
CA ILE A 213 2.61 -20.87 16.12
C ILE A 213 1.98 -22.23 15.76
N ASP A 214 0.66 -22.29 15.60
CA ASP A 214 -0.05 -23.54 15.26
C ASP A 214 0.40 -24.08 13.88
N ARG A 215 0.45 -23.20 12.88
CA ARG A 215 0.91 -23.56 11.53
C ARG A 215 2.39 -23.93 11.51
N SER A 216 3.21 -23.31 12.35
CA SER A 216 4.62 -23.68 12.52
C SER A 216 4.79 -25.10 13.07
N LEU A 217 3.97 -25.50 14.04
CA LEU A 217 3.99 -26.86 14.58
C LEU A 217 3.61 -27.89 13.51
N ALA A 218 2.54 -27.63 12.74
CA ALA A 218 2.14 -28.48 11.64
C ALA A 218 3.23 -28.57 10.57
N TRP A 219 3.73 -27.42 10.11
CA TRP A 219 4.76 -27.34 9.06
C TRP A 219 6.07 -28.00 9.49
N ALA A 220 6.56 -27.73 10.71
CA ALA A 220 7.78 -28.32 11.23
C ALA A 220 7.63 -29.84 11.45
N GLY A 221 6.46 -30.28 11.91
CA GLY A 221 6.11 -31.69 12.07
C GLY A 221 5.74 -32.42 10.77
N LYS A 222 5.83 -31.74 9.62
CA LYS A 222 5.45 -32.26 8.28
C LYS A 222 4.01 -32.79 8.24
N GLN A 223 3.14 -32.17 9.01
CA GLN A 223 1.70 -32.43 8.99
C GLN A 223 1.04 -31.41 8.06
N PRO A 224 -0.09 -31.77 7.41
CA PRO A 224 -0.84 -30.81 6.63
C PRO A 224 -1.33 -29.67 7.51
N ALA A 225 -1.24 -28.44 7.00
CA ALA A 225 -1.87 -27.30 7.66
C ALA A 225 -3.39 -27.54 7.77
N LYS A 226 -3.97 -27.27 8.95
CA LYS A 226 -5.42 -27.30 9.09
C LYS A 226 -6.00 -26.09 8.35
N PRO A 227 -7.05 -26.26 7.53
CA PRO A 227 -7.78 -25.13 6.99
C PRO A 227 -8.31 -24.29 8.17
N GLY A 228 -8.03 -22.98 8.15
CA GLY A 228 -8.70 -22.06 9.06
C GLY A 228 -10.20 -21.99 8.75
N ASP A 229 -11.02 -21.65 9.74
CA ASP A 229 -12.41 -21.26 9.47
C ASP A 229 -12.47 -19.82 8.93
N ALA A 230 -13.67 -19.40 8.49
CA ALA A 230 -13.87 -18.08 7.90
C ALA A 230 -13.57 -16.94 8.91
N THR A 231 -13.85 -17.16 10.20
CA THR A 231 -13.59 -16.18 11.26
C THR A 231 -12.09 -15.94 11.42
N LEU A 232 -11.29 -17.02 11.51
CA LEU A 232 -9.85 -16.90 11.57
C LEU A 232 -9.28 -16.26 10.29
N ALA A 233 -9.79 -16.62 9.11
CA ALA A 233 -9.37 -15.98 7.86
C ALA A 233 -9.59 -14.46 7.88
N HIS A 234 -10.74 -14.01 8.40
CA HIS A 234 -11.03 -12.58 8.59
C HIS A 234 -10.06 -11.93 9.60
N GLU A 235 -9.83 -12.54 10.77
CA GLU A 235 -8.92 -12.02 11.80
C GLU A 235 -7.45 -11.98 11.36
N LEU A 236 -7.04 -12.84 10.43
CA LEU A 236 -5.69 -12.81 9.84
C LEU A 236 -5.56 -11.76 8.74
N THR A 237 -6.65 -11.46 8.05
CA THR A 237 -6.70 -10.40 7.02
C THR A 237 -6.76 -9.02 7.68
N TYR A 238 -7.51 -8.87 8.79
CA TYR A 238 -7.66 -7.63 9.55
C TYR A 238 -7.26 -7.80 11.02
N PRO A 239 -5.98 -8.10 11.30
CA PRO A 239 -5.50 -8.31 12.66
C PRO A 239 -5.44 -6.99 13.46
N PRO A 240 -5.54 -7.04 14.80
CA PRO A 240 -5.26 -5.87 15.64
C PRO A 240 -3.89 -5.24 15.33
N GLY A 241 -3.84 -3.92 15.16
CA GLY A 241 -2.60 -3.22 14.76
C GLY A 241 -2.21 -3.40 13.28
N GLY A 242 -3.05 -4.07 12.48
CA GLY A 242 -2.96 -4.14 11.03
C GLY A 242 -4.00 -3.26 10.32
N PRO A 243 -4.39 -3.60 9.08
CA PRO A 243 -5.46 -2.90 8.36
C PRO A 243 -6.82 -3.06 9.06
N LEU A 244 -7.68 -2.06 8.94
CA LEU A 244 -9.08 -2.17 9.34
C LEU A 244 -9.85 -2.99 8.32
N ASP A 245 -10.91 -3.66 8.76
CA ASP A 245 -11.89 -4.22 7.83
C ASP A 245 -12.55 -3.07 7.03
N PRO A 246 -13.02 -3.33 5.79
CA PRO A 246 -13.51 -2.25 4.92
C PRO A 246 -14.64 -1.40 5.52
N GLN A 247 -15.54 -2.00 6.30
CA GLN A 247 -16.63 -1.25 6.93
C GLN A 247 -16.15 -0.42 8.12
N ALA A 248 -15.21 -0.95 8.92
CA ALA A 248 -14.55 -0.14 9.95
C ALA A 248 -13.71 0.98 9.36
N ALA A 249 -13.03 0.77 8.22
CA ALA A 249 -12.31 1.80 7.50
C ALA A 249 -13.25 2.95 7.09
N ILE A 250 -14.38 2.65 6.44
CA ILE A 250 -15.42 3.65 6.12
C ILE A 250 -15.97 4.33 7.38
N GLY A 251 -16.25 3.56 8.44
CA GLY A 251 -16.74 4.10 9.71
C GLY A 251 -15.75 5.03 10.43
N SER A 252 -14.47 4.98 10.06
CA SER A 252 -13.43 5.85 10.62
C SER A 252 -13.32 7.21 9.93
N ILE A 253 -13.91 7.37 8.74
CA ILE A 253 -13.85 8.59 7.93
C ILE A 253 -14.85 9.62 8.48
N GLN A 254 -14.34 10.79 8.85
CA GLN A 254 -15.15 11.96 9.15
C GLN A 254 -15.36 12.75 7.86
N THR A 255 -16.56 12.64 7.31
CA THR A 255 -16.98 13.39 6.11
C THR A 255 -17.80 14.61 6.49
N HIS A 256 -17.80 15.59 5.59
CA HIS A 256 -18.62 16.79 5.65
C HIS A 256 -20.07 16.48 6.11
N PRO A 257 -20.65 17.23 7.08
CA PRO A 257 -21.93 16.87 7.74
C PRO A 257 -23.17 16.76 6.84
N GLU A 258 -23.09 17.26 5.61
CA GLU A 258 -24.16 17.16 4.61
C GLU A 258 -24.08 15.89 3.74
N PHE A 259 -23.06 15.07 3.95
CA PHE A 259 -22.78 13.88 3.17
C PHE A 259 -22.59 12.66 4.08
N SER A 260 -22.81 11.49 3.50
CA SER A 260 -22.44 10.20 4.06
C SER A 260 -21.42 9.54 3.14
N THR A 261 -20.53 8.74 3.72
CA THR A 261 -19.60 7.89 2.96
C THR A 261 -20.13 6.46 2.96
N SER A 262 -19.99 5.77 1.83
CA SER A 262 -20.39 4.37 1.67
C SER A 262 -19.32 3.62 0.89
N LEU A 263 -19.16 2.33 1.19
CA LEU A 263 -18.24 1.47 0.47
C LEU A 263 -18.79 1.18 -0.94
N VAL A 264 -17.92 1.16 -1.95
CA VAL A 264 -18.29 0.74 -3.32
C VAL A 264 -17.63 -0.59 -3.67
N ALA A 265 -16.34 -0.76 -3.37
CA ALA A 265 -15.61 -2.00 -3.59
C ALA A 265 -14.40 -2.06 -2.64
N ALA A 266 -13.99 -3.27 -2.25
CA ALA A 266 -12.81 -3.50 -1.42
C ALA A 266 -12.13 -4.83 -1.76
N GLU A 267 -10.97 -5.09 -1.17
CA GLU A 267 -10.36 -6.41 -1.16
C GLU A 267 -11.31 -7.46 -0.52
N PRO A 268 -11.33 -8.71 -1.01
CA PRO A 268 -10.50 -9.25 -2.09
C PRO A 268 -11.07 -9.00 -3.50
N LEU A 269 -12.21 -8.31 -3.63
CA LEU A 269 -12.83 -8.09 -4.93
C LEU A 269 -11.94 -7.24 -5.83
N ILE A 270 -11.32 -6.18 -5.33
CA ILE A 270 -10.32 -5.35 -6.04
C ILE A 270 -8.99 -5.30 -5.30
N SER A 271 -7.90 -4.91 -5.94
CA SER A 271 -6.58 -4.75 -5.31
C SER A 271 -5.81 -3.60 -5.96
N LYS A 272 -5.20 -2.71 -5.15
CA LYS A 272 -4.44 -1.54 -5.61
C LYS A 272 -5.12 -0.76 -6.76
N PRO A 273 -6.38 -0.30 -6.57
CA PRO A 273 -7.05 0.53 -7.56
C PRO A 273 -6.27 1.83 -7.75
N LEU A 274 -6.06 2.26 -9.00
CA LEU A 274 -5.31 3.49 -9.31
C LEU A 274 -6.13 4.52 -10.10
N ASN A 275 -7.06 4.05 -10.93
CA ASN A 275 -7.96 4.91 -11.70
C ASN A 275 -9.27 4.19 -12.00
N ILE A 276 -10.37 4.95 -12.07
CA ILE A 276 -11.71 4.44 -12.41
C ILE A 276 -12.37 5.26 -13.51
N ASP A 277 -13.28 4.63 -14.23
CA ASP A 277 -14.21 5.28 -15.16
C ASP A 277 -15.47 4.41 -15.37
N TRP A 278 -16.50 4.96 -16.01
CA TRP A 278 -17.74 4.24 -16.31
C TRP A 278 -17.97 4.09 -17.80
N ASP A 279 -18.40 2.92 -18.23
CA ASP A 279 -18.80 2.72 -19.62
C ASP A 279 -20.19 3.31 -19.92
N GLY A 280 -20.61 3.25 -21.18
CA GLY A 280 -21.92 3.76 -21.61
C GLY A 280 -23.13 3.03 -21.03
N GLU A 281 -22.93 1.89 -20.35
CA GLU A 281 -23.97 1.18 -19.60
C GLU A 281 -23.96 1.56 -18.10
N GLY A 282 -23.05 2.44 -17.66
CA GLY A 282 -22.90 2.86 -16.27
C GLY A 282 -22.15 1.86 -15.40
N ARG A 283 -21.45 0.88 -15.98
CA ARG A 283 -20.69 -0.11 -15.21
C ARG A 283 -19.34 0.48 -14.80
N LEU A 284 -18.90 0.20 -13.57
CA LEU A 284 -17.64 0.70 -13.03
C LEU A 284 -16.45 -0.11 -13.56
N TRP A 285 -15.47 0.56 -14.13
CA TRP A 285 -14.21 -0.03 -14.59
C TRP A 285 -13.04 0.51 -13.78
N VAL A 286 -12.05 -0.34 -13.51
CA VAL A 286 -10.95 -0.07 -12.59
C VAL A 286 -9.62 -0.49 -13.21
N VAL A 287 -8.61 0.37 -13.08
CA VAL A 287 -7.20 -0.01 -13.21
C VAL A 287 -6.74 -0.55 -11.87
N GLU A 288 -6.30 -1.80 -11.84
CA GLU A 288 -5.64 -2.40 -10.69
C GLU A 288 -4.14 -2.49 -10.96
N SER A 289 -3.35 -1.66 -10.28
CA SER A 289 -1.92 -1.45 -10.52
C SER A 289 -1.08 -2.19 -9.46
N LEU A 290 -1.00 -3.52 -9.61
CA LEU A 290 -0.25 -4.41 -8.73
C LEU A 290 1.27 -4.31 -8.90
N GLU A 291 1.73 -3.88 -10.06
CA GLU A 291 3.14 -3.67 -10.37
C GLU A 291 3.65 -2.32 -9.87
N TYR A 292 2.76 -1.37 -9.57
CA TYR A 292 3.18 -0.10 -9.00
C TYR A 292 3.76 -0.28 -7.58
N PRO A 293 4.89 0.38 -7.26
CA PRO A 293 5.62 1.32 -8.11
C PRO A 293 6.73 0.70 -8.98
N GLU A 294 7.12 -0.55 -8.74
CA GLU A 294 8.31 -1.22 -9.31
C GLU A 294 8.27 -1.38 -10.83
N GLY A 295 7.14 -1.86 -11.36
CA GLY A 295 7.07 -2.39 -12.71
C GLY A 295 7.94 -3.63 -12.91
N ARG A 296 7.84 -4.30 -14.06
CA ARG A 296 8.69 -5.47 -14.34
C ARG A 296 10.13 -5.13 -14.65
N LYS A 297 10.38 -3.93 -15.16
CA LYS A 297 11.71 -3.49 -15.63
C LYS A 297 12.49 -2.71 -14.56
N GLY A 298 11.80 -2.15 -13.57
CA GLY A 298 12.34 -1.15 -12.66
C GLY A 298 12.75 0.16 -13.36
N GLY A 299 12.38 1.31 -12.79
CA GLY A 299 12.73 2.64 -13.30
C GLY A 299 14.10 3.17 -12.83
N GLY A 300 14.25 4.50 -12.83
CA GLY A 300 15.30 5.22 -12.09
C GLY A 300 16.67 5.41 -12.74
N PRO A 301 17.44 6.43 -12.31
CA PRO A 301 18.77 6.69 -12.84
C PRO A 301 19.80 5.70 -12.31
N GLU A 302 20.80 5.40 -13.14
CA GLU A 302 21.96 4.60 -12.73
C GLU A 302 22.73 5.23 -11.54
N SER A 303 22.61 6.54 -11.32
CA SER A 303 23.15 7.20 -10.13
C SER A 303 22.49 6.75 -8.84
N MET A 304 21.18 6.50 -8.84
CA MET A 304 20.47 5.98 -7.66
C MET A 304 20.83 4.53 -7.39
N TYR A 305 20.98 3.73 -8.44
CA TYR A 305 21.55 2.39 -8.30
C TYR A 305 22.97 2.43 -7.71
N SER A 306 23.82 3.35 -8.15
CA SER A 306 25.19 3.49 -7.63
C SER A 306 25.22 3.82 -6.13
N VAL A 307 24.31 4.68 -5.66
CA VAL A 307 24.14 4.98 -4.23
C VAL A 307 23.64 3.76 -3.47
N TRP A 308 22.58 3.12 -3.97
CA TRP A 308 21.98 1.93 -3.37
C TRP A 308 22.97 0.78 -3.26
N GLN A 309 23.74 0.50 -4.32
CA GLN A 309 24.75 -0.57 -4.32
C GLN A 309 25.87 -0.28 -3.32
N ARG A 310 26.33 0.98 -3.21
CA ARG A 310 27.35 1.37 -2.22
C ARG A 310 26.87 1.15 -0.79
N GLU A 311 25.58 1.36 -0.52
CA GLU A 311 25.02 1.31 0.82
C GLU A 311 24.54 -0.08 1.23
N THR A 312 24.07 -0.89 0.27
CA THR A 312 23.53 -2.23 0.54
C THR A 312 24.50 -3.36 0.20
N ASN A 313 25.46 -3.13 -0.71
CA ASN A 313 26.32 -4.16 -1.29
C ASN A 313 25.54 -5.30 -1.99
N LEU A 314 24.29 -5.05 -2.39
CA LEU A 314 23.44 -5.99 -3.11
C LEU A 314 23.58 -5.79 -4.64
N PRO A 315 23.40 -6.85 -5.45
CA PRO A 315 23.35 -6.72 -6.90
C PRO A 315 22.06 -6.03 -7.36
N LYS A 316 22.09 -5.34 -8.51
CA LYS A 316 20.88 -4.82 -9.16
C LYS A 316 19.90 -5.97 -9.35
N PRO A 317 18.63 -5.82 -8.94
CA PRO A 317 17.58 -6.77 -9.29
C PRO A 317 17.50 -6.94 -10.82
N GLU A 318 17.37 -8.18 -11.27
CA GLU A 318 17.14 -8.47 -12.68
C GLU A 318 15.72 -8.08 -13.07
N ALA A 319 15.51 -7.77 -14.36
CA ALA A 319 14.18 -7.54 -14.88
C ALA A 319 13.33 -8.80 -14.73
N VAL A 320 12.08 -8.63 -14.30
CA VAL A 320 11.20 -9.76 -14.03
C VAL A 320 10.66 -10.32 -15.35
N THR A 321 10.96 -11.60 -15.61
CA THR A 321 10.57 -12.31 -16.84
C THR A 321 9.27 -13.10 -16.66
N ARG A 322 8.18 -12.38 -16.36
CA ARG A 322 6.82 -12.94 -16.27
C ARG A 322 5.79 -11.97 -16.89
N PRO A 323 4.54 -12.43 -17.16
CA PRO A 323 3.45 -11.52 -17.48
C PRO A 323 3.28 -10.44 -16.42
N GLY A 324 2.89 -9.25 -16.85
CA GLY A 324 2.50 -8.16 -15.96
C GLY A 324 1.28 -8.53 -15.14
N ARG A 325 1.21 -8.04 -13.90
CA ARG A 325 0.10 -8.32 -12.97
C ARG A 325 -1.00 -7.27 -13.00
N ASP A 326 -0.75 -6.13 -13.65
CA ASP A 326 -1.78 -5.09 -13.74
C ASP A 326 -2.91 -5.55 -14.65
N ARG A 327 -4.10 -5.02 -14.38
CA ARG A 327 -5.31 -5.43 -15.07
C ARG A 327 -6.31 -4.28 -15.18
N ILE A 328 -7.14 -4.37 -16.21
CA ILE A 328 -8.36 -3.58 -16.33
C ILE A 328 -9.52 -4.51 -15.99
N THR A 329 -10.31 -4.14 -15.00
CA THR A 329 -11.46 -4.92 -14.55
C THR A 329 -12.73 -4.12 -14.60
N ARG A 330 -13.84 -4.81 -14.84
CA ARG A 330 -15.20 -4.29 -14.75
C ARG A 330 -15.86 -4.90 -13.52
N LEU A 331 -16.48 -4.07 -12.71
CA LEU A 331 -17.21 -4.48 -11.52
C LEU A 331 -18.71 -4.45 -11.76
N GLU A 332 -19.42 -5.32 -11.06
CA GLU A 332 -20.88 -5.44 -11.09
C GLU A 332 -21.38 -5.54 -9.64
N ASP A 333 -22.43 -4.78 -9.36
CA ASP A 333 -23.30 -4.92 -8.20
C ASP A 333 -24.50 -5.76 -8.65
N SER A 334 -24.63 -6.97 -8.13
CA SER A 334 -25.61 -7.92 -8.61
C SER A 334 -26.91 -7.95 -7.81
N ASP A 335 -26.95 -7.32 -6.64
CA ASP A 335 -28.13 -7.23 -5.78
C ASP A 335 -28.68 -5.80 -5.61
N GLY A 336 -27.98 -4.79 -6.14
CA GLY A 336 -28.41 -3.41 -6.22
C GLY A 336 -28.24 -2.63 -4.93
N ASP A 337 -27.36 -3.07 -4.02
CA ASP A 337 -27.10 -2.40 -2.75
C ASP A 337 -26.07 -1.25 -2.84
N GLY A 338 -25.48 -1.05 -4.02
CA GLY A 338 -24.45 -0.04 -4.29
C GLY A 338 -23.02 -0.52 -4.02
N ILE A 339 -22.84 -1.76 -3.54
CA ILE A 339 -21.56 -2.40 -3.28
C ILE A 339 -21.31 -3.45 -4.35
N MET A 340 -20.21 -3.29 -5.08
CA MET A 340 -19.81 -4.25 -6.11
C MET A 340 -19.50 -5.61 -5.47
N ASP A 341 -19.98 -6.68 -6.09
CA ASP A 341 -19.85 -8.06 -5.60
C ASP A 341 -19.22 -9.02 -6.62
N LYS A 342 -19.15 -8.61 -7.90
CA LYS A 342 -18.59 -9.39 -9.00
C LYS A 342 -17.52 -8.62 -9.75
N LYS A 343 -16.50 -9.35 -10.18
CA LYS A 343 -15.39 -8.86 -10.99
C LYS A 343 -15.32 -9.62 -12.31
N HIS A 344 -15.17 -8.87 -13.40
CA HIS A 344 -14.86 -9.37 -14.73
C HIS A 344 -13.52 -8.80 -15.15
N VAL A 345 -12.54 -9.64 -15.49
CA VAL A 345 -11.23 -9.18 -15.98
C VAL A 345 -11.32 -8.96 -17.49
N PHE A 346 -11.23 -7.69 -17.92
CA PHE A 346 -11.23 -7.31 -19.32
C PHE A 346 -9.85 -7.50 -19.95
N ALA A 347 -8.79 -7.03 -19.28
CA ALA A 347 -7.42 -7.17 -19.75
C ALA A 347 -6.45 -7.49 -18.61
N GLU A 348 -5.43 -8.29 -18.91
CA GLU A 348 -4.32 -8.69 -18.03
C GLU A 348 -2.98 -8.53 -18.77
N ASP A 349 -1.86 -8.91 -18.16
CA ASP A 349 -0.50 -8.72 -18.71
C ASP A 349 -0.16 -7.24 -19.02
N LEU A 350 -0.60 -6.36 -18.11
CA LEU A 350 -0.26 -4.94 -18.09
C LEU A 350 0.82 -4.67 -17.03
N ASP A 351 1.56 -3.58 -17.24
CA ASP A 351 2.74 -3.24 -16.42
C ASP A 351 2.79 -1.73 -16.20
N LEU A 352 2.66 -1.28 -14.95
CA LEU A 352 2.53 0.13 -14.57
C LEU A 352 1.36 0.83 -15.28
N ALA A 353 0.20 0.16 -15.36
CA ALA A 353 -1.00 0.78 -15.86
C ALA A 353 -1.47 1.88 -14.89
N THR A 354 -1.65 3.10 -15.40
CA THR A 354 -1.99 4.28 -14.60
C THR A 354 -3.40 4.78 -14.83
N SER A 355 -3.91 4.69 -16.06
CA SER A 355 -5.24 5.19 -16.42
C SER A 355 -5.70 4.60 -17.75
N PHE A 356 -6.99 4.69 -18.02
CA PHE A 356 -7.59 4.28 -19.29
C PHE A 356 -8.71 5.24 -19.71
N CYS A 357 -9.14 5.12 -20.95
CA CYS A 357 -10.40 5.68 -21.44
C CYS A 357 -11.02 4.74 -22.48
N PHE A 358 -12.34 4.78 -22.64
CA PHE A 358 -13.05 3.96 -23.61
C PHE A 358 -12.79 4.42 -25.04
N TYR A 359 -12.61 3.47 -25.96
CA TYR A 359 -12.49 3.74 -27.39
C TYR A 359 -13.03 2.59 -28.22
N LYS A 360 -14.15 2.83 -28.91
CA LYS A 360 -14.83 1.87 -29.79
C LYS A 360 -15.17 0.57 -29.04
N ASP A 361 -14.51 -0.51 -29.40
CA ASP A 361 -14.70 -1.89 -28.94
C ASP A 361 -13.73 -2.27 -27.81
N GLY A 362 -13.22 -1.28 -27.07
CA GLY A 362 -12.35 -1.55 -25.94
C GLY A 362 -11.85 -0.26 -25.29
N VAL A 363 -10.59 -0.25 -24.89
CA VAL A 363 -9.98 0.84 -24.11
C VAL A 363 -8.62 1.24 -24.66
N ILE A 364 -8.26 2.50 -24.44
CA ILE A 364 -6.89 2.98 -24.53
C ILE A 364 -6.32 3.06 -23.12
N VAL A 365 -5.15 2.46 -22.90
CA VAL A 365 -4.50 2.35 -21.58
C VAL A 365 -3.18 3.10 -21.59
N ALA A 366 -2.99 3.97 -20.61
CA ALA A 366 -1.68 4.51 -20.27
C ALA A 366 -0.93 3.49 -19.40
N GLN A 367 0.19 2.97 -19.92
CA GLN A 367 1.13 2.12 -19.20
C GLN A 367 2.57 2.44 -19.63
N PRO A 368 3.11 3.60 -19.23
CA PRO A 368 4.42 4.08 -19.65
C PRO A 368 5.50 2.98 -19.52
N PRO A 369 6.34 2.74 -20.54
CA PRO A 369 6.66 3.66 -21.64
C PRO A 369 5.67 3.63 -22.83
N GLU A 370 4.58 2.87 -22.74
CA GLU A 370 3.64 2.66 -23.84
C GLU A 370 2.25 3.26 -23.57
N ILE A 371 1.57 3.65 -24.64
CA ILE A 371 0.11 3.79 -24.65
C ILE A 371 -0.43 2.68 -25.53
N LEU A 372 -1.32 1.87 -24.98
CA LEU A 372 -1.91 0.72 -25.67
C LEU A 372 -3.33 1.01 -26.12
N ARG A 373 -3.73 0.35 -27.20
CA ARG A 373 -5.13 0.09 -27.53
C ARG A 373 -5.42 -1.38 -27.31
N LEU A 374 -6.40 -1.66 -26.48
CA LEU A 374 -6.89 -3.00 -26.16
C LEU A 374 -8.33 -3.12 -26.69
N ARG A 375 -8.64 -4.19 -27.42
CA ARG A 375 -9.93 -4.36 -28.08
C ARG A 375 -10.50 -5.74 -27.79
N ASP A 376 -11.81 -5.79 -27.64
CA ASP A 376 -12.66 -6.97 -27.64
C ASP A 376 -13.34 -7.07 -29.02
N THR A 377 -12.79 -7.87 -29.92
CA THR A 377 -13.23 -7.93 -31.32
C THR A 377 -14.31 -8.97 -31.57
N ASP A 378 -14.54 -9.89 -30.63
CA ASP A 378 -15.59 -10.91 -30.69
C ASP A 378 -16.76 -10.67 -29.73
N GLY A 379 -16.65 -9.69 -28.83
CA GLY A 379 -17.71 -9.24 -27.93
C GLY A 379 -17.87 -10.12 -26.68
N ASP A 380 -16.85 -10.88 -26.28
CA ASP A 380 -16.91 -11.77 -25.11
C ASP A 380 -16.64 -11.07 -23.78
N GLY A 381 -16.34 -9.77 -23.81
CA GLY A 381 -16.01 -8.96 -22.64
C GLY A 381 -14.54 -9.03 -22.23
N LYS A 382 -13.65 -9.55 -23.09
CA LYS A 382 -12.20 -9.61 -22.87
C LYS A 382 -11.44 -9.03 -24.05
N ALA A 383 -10.30 -8.41 -23.76
CA ALA A 383 -9.41 -7.93 -24.79
C ALA A 383 -8.71 -9.09 -25.51
N ASP A 384 -8.97 -9.24 -26.81
CA ASP A 384 -8.32 -10.22 -27.68
C ASP A 384 -7.22 -9.61 -28.56
N LYS A 385 -7.19 -8.27 -28.69
CA LYS A 385 -6.23 -7.55 -29.53
C LYS A 385 -5.54 -6.43 -28.78
N ARG A 386 -4.20 -6.42 -28.85
CA ARG A 386 -3.32 -5.40 -28.28
C ARG A 386 -2.52 -4.70 -29.38
N GLU A 387 -2.57 -3.38 -29.40
CA GLU A 387 -1.81 -2.53 -30.32
C GLU A 387 -1.06 -1.46 -29.50
N VAL A 388 0.24 -1.27 -29.76
CA VAL A 388 0.97 -0.12 -29.18
C VAL A 388 0.68 1.09 -30.06
N LEU A 389 0.09 2.14 -29.50
CA LEU A 389 -0.18 3.40 -30.21
C LEU A 389 1.04 4.32 -30.16
N TYR A 390 1.62 4.46 -28.97
CA TYR A 390 2.79 5.30 -28.69
C TYR A 390 3.78 4.56 -27.82
N THR A 391 5.07 4.86 -27.99
CA THR A 391 6.14 4.34 -27.13
C THR A 391 7.22 5.40 -26.90
N GLY A 392 8.12 5.14 -25.95
CA GLY A 392 9.19 6.07 -25.56
C GLY A 392 8.78 7.06 -24.46
N LEU A 393 7.63 6.84 -23.81
CA LEU A 393 7.26 7.61 -22.62
C LEU A 393 8.23 7.34 -21.47
N GLY A 394 8.58 8.35 -20.69
CA GLY A 394 9.55 8.20 -19.62
C GLY A 394 8.97 7.47 -18.42
N THR A 395 9.80 6.61 -17.84
CA THR A 395 9.53 5.84 -16.63
C THR A 395 10.64 6.04 -15.60
N PHE A 396 11.29 7.20 -15.67
CA PHE A 396 12.41 7.55 -14.79
C PHE A 396 11.98 7.49 -13.32
N ASP A 397 10.82 8.04 -12.99
CA ASP A 397 10.15 7.94 -11.70
C ASP A 397 8.67 7.61 -11.93
N THR A 398 8.23 6.46 -11.42
CA THR A 398 6.88 5.94 -11.67
C THR A 398 5.78 6.78 -11.00
N HIS A 399 6.13 7.62 -10.02
CA HIS A 399 5.23 8.59 -9.40
C HIS A 399 4.98 9.83 -10.28
N SER A 400 5.66 9.93 -11.42
CA SER A 400 5.67 11.12 -12.29
C SER A 400 5.55 10.77 -13.76
N VAL A 401 4.85 9.69 -14.08
CA VAL A 401 4.59 9.22 -15.45
C VAL A 401 3.25 9.76 -15.96
N LEU A 402 2.92 9.45 -17.22
CA LEU A 402 1.65 9.82 -17.85
C LEU A 402 0.45 9.15 -17.13
N ASN A 403 -0.58 9.91 -16.77
CA ASN A 403 -1.73 9.47 -15.96
C ASN A 403 -3.03 10.26 -16.28
N ASN A 404 -4.16 9.86 -15.67
CA ASN A 404 -5.47 10.53 -15.75
C ASN A 404 -5.94 10.85 -17.19
N LEU A 405 -6.18 9.83 -18.03
CA LEU A 405 -6.71 10.03 -19.38
C LEU A 405 -8.15 10.58 -19.36
N ARG A 406 -8.42 11.60 -20.18
CA ARG A 406 -9.77 12.15 -20.39
C ARG A 406 -10.00 12.47 -21.86
N TRP A 407 -11.22 12.25 -22.33
CA TRP A 407 -11.61 12.72 -23.65
C TRP A 407 -11.76 14.24 -23.66
N GLY A 408 -11.11 14.88 -24.63
CA GLY A 408 -11.31 16.26 -25.02
C GLY A 408 -12.57 16.43 -25.89
N LEU A 409 -13.10 17.65 -25.94
CA LEU A 409 -14.24 18.01 -26.81
C LEU A 409 -13.86 18.04 -28.32
N ASP A 410 -12.59 17.83 -28.65
CA ASP A 410 -12.00 17.98 -29.98
C ASP A 410 -11.48 16.65 -30.57
N ASP A 411 -11.96 15.51 -30.07
CA ASP A 411 -11.53 14.15 -30.43
C ASP A 411 -10.04 13.86 -30.12
N TRP A 412 -9.46 14.56 -29.15
CA TRP A 412 -8.16 14.21 -28.55
C TRP A 412 -8.35 13.64 -27.16
N ILE A 413 -7.39 12.84 -26.71
CA ILE A 413 -7.31 12.37 -25.33
C ILE A 413 -6.27 13.23 -24.61
N TYR A 414 -6.66 13.83 -23.50
CA TYR A 414 -5.84 14.68 -22.64
C TYR A 414 -5.37 13.89 -21.41
N SER A 415 -4.23 14.30 -20.86
CA SER A 415 -3.57 13.63 -19.75
C SER A 415 -2.55 14.55 -19.09
N THR A 416 -2.20 14.25 -17.84
CA THR A 416 -1.03 14.81 -17.17
C THR A 416 0.19 13.93 -17.35
N HIS A 417 1.37 14.56 -17.46
CA HIS A 417 2.67 13.88 -17.49
C HIS A 417 3.63 14.59 -16.54
N GLY A 418 4.25 13.86 -15.62
CA GLY A 418 5.21 14.40 -14.66
C GLY A 418 6.65 14.51 -15.20
N TYR A 419 7.61 14.79 -14.31
CA TYR A 419 9.02 15.03 -14.64
C TYR A 419 9.77 13.81 -15.16
N SER A 420 9.16 12.62 -15.18
CA SER A 420 9.74 11.51 -15.93
C SER A 420 9.97 11.91 -17.37
N SER A 421 9.09 12.77 -17.92
CA SER A 421 9.21 13.40 -19.23
C SER A 421 9.54 12.39 -20.34
N SER A 422 9.80 12.81 -21.56
CA SER A 422 10.19 11.89 -22.63
C SER A 422 11.12 12.61 -23.58
N PRO A 423 12.38 12.18 -23.72
CA PRO A 423 13.28 12.80 -24.67
C PRO A 423 12.87 12.53 -26.12
N LYS A 424 12.11 11.44 -26.36
CA LYS A 424 11.65 11.02 -27.68
C LYS A 424 10.45 10.08 -27.56
N VAL A 425 9.30 10.52 -28.07
CA VAL A 425 8.10 9.69 -28.22
C VAL A 425 7.90 9.36 -29.70
N THR A 426 7.56 8.11 -29.99
CA THR A 426 7.30 7.65 -31.37
C THR A 426 5.94 6.97 -31.47
N SER A 427 5.47 6.77 -32.70
CA SER A 427 4.40 5.81 -32.97
C SER A 427 4.82 4.42 -32.46
N GLY A 428 3.86 3.55 -32.16
CA GLY A 428 4.15 2.22 -31.63
C GLY A 428 5.01 1.34 -32.56
N ASP A 429 4.98 1.59 -33.87
CA ASP A 429 5.85 0.93 -34.86
C ASP A 429 7.20 1.65 -35.08
N GLY A 430 7.44 2.75 -34.36
CA GLY A 430 8.68 3.55 -34.41
C GLY A 430 8.87 4.36 -35.69
N LYS A 431 7.90 4.38 -36.63
CA LYS A 431 8.06 5.05 -37.92
C LYS A 431 7.92 6.57 -37.85
N THR A 432 7.13 7.07 -36.93
CA THR A 432 6.92 8.51 -36.73
C THR A 432 7.56 8.94 -35.42
N ASP A 433 8.40 9.97 -35.49
CA ASP A 433 9.01 10.63 -34.34
C ASP A 433 8.23 11.90 -34.03
N PHE A 434 7.63 11.95 -32.84
CA PHE A 434 6.87 13.11 -32.36
C PHE A 434 7.74 14.07 -31.54
N GLY A 435 9.01 13.74 -31.32
CA GLY A 435 9.93 14.55 -30.54
C GLY A 435 9.76 14.35 -29.03
N ALA A 436 10.24 15.33 -28.26
CA ALA A 436 10.20 15.29 -26.81
C ALA A 436 8.81 15.69 -26.28
N ILE A 437 8.35 14.99 -25.25
CA ILE A 437 7.15 15.34 -24.49
C ILE A 437 7.60 15.68 -23.07
N GLY A 438 7.37 16.92 -22.67
CA GLY A 438 7.73 17.43 -21.35
C GLY A 438 6.69 17.08 -20.29
N SER A 439 6.78 17.81 -19.19
CA SER A 439 5.85 17.70 -18.06
C SER A 439 4.73 18.75 -18.16
N GLY A 440 3.57 18.48 -17.57
CA GLY A 440 2.37 19.32 -17.63
C GLY A 440 1.19 18.57 -18.28
N ILE A 441 0.42 19.28 -19.12
CA ILE A 441 -0.71 18.69 -19.85
C ILE A 441 -0.27 18.30 -21.26
N VAL A 442 -0.54 17.05 -21.63
CA VAL A 442 -0.30 16.46 -22.94
C VAL A 442 -1.63 16.00 -23.55
N ARG A 443 -1.70 15.95 -24.89
CA ARG A 443 -2.81 15.32 -25.60
C ARG A 443 -2.34 14.45 -26.75
N PHE A 444 -3.11 13.41 -27.08
CA PHE A 444 -2.82 12.51 -28.19
C PHE A 444 -4.09 12.01 -28.90
N LYS A 445 -3.94 11.53 -30.14
CA LYS A 445 -5.03 10.96 -30.94
C LYS A 445 -5.22 9.47 -30.62
N ALA A 446 -6.47 9.05 -30.51
CA ALA A 446 -6.83 7.65 -30.26
C ALA A 446 -6.40 6.66 -31.36
N ASP A 447 -6.02 7.16 -32.54
CA ASP A 447 -5.53 6.35 -33.67
C ASP A 447 -4.00 6.27 -33.77
N GLY A 448 -3.26 6.87 -32.82
CA GLY A 448 -1.80 6.85 -32.83
C GLY A 448 -1.14 7.88 -33.75
N SER A 449 -1.92 8.76 -34.40
CA SER A 449 -1.39 9.64 -35.45
C SER A 449 -0.62 10.87 -34.95
N ASN A 450 -0.87 11.34 -33.72
CA ASN A 450 -0.20 12.52 -33.17
C ASN A 450 -0.23 12.59 -31.64
N ILE A 451 0.80 13.17 -31.03
CA ILE A 451 0.90 13.48 -29.58
C ILE A 451 1.64 14.81 -29.41
N GLU A 452 1.13 15.70 -28.56
CA GLU A 452 1.69 17.04 -28.38
C GLU A 452 1.44 17.62 -26.98
N MET A 453 2.30 18.57 -26.58
CA MET A 453 2.12 19.36 -25.36
C MET A 453 0.98 20.36 -25.53
N VAL A 454 0.15 20.50 -24.49
CA VAL A 454 -0.90 21.54 -24.38
C VAL A 454 -0.41 22.69 -23.52
N SER A 455 0.18 22.37 -22.37
CA SER A 455 0.68 23.34 -21.39
C SER A 455 1.87 22.73 -20.66
N ALA A 456 3.06 23.26 -20.90
CA ALA A 456 4.29 22.83 -20.28
C ALA A 456 4.41 23.39 -18.85
N LYS A 457 4.59 22.48 -17.90
CA LYS A 457 4.90 22.80 -16.51
C LYS A 457 5.96 21.84 -15.99
N SER A 458 7.02 22.36 -15.40
CA SER A 458 8.03 21.53 -14.72
C SER A 458 7.46 20.95 -13.42
N GLY A 459 7.74 19.67 -13.12
CA GLY A 459 7.42 19.03 -11.85
C GLY A 459 6.57 17.77 -11.99
N ASN A 460 6.08 17.25 -10.86
CA ASN A 460 5.23 16.06 -10.83
C ASN A 460 3.76 16.46 -11.05
N CYS A 461 3.08 15.95 -12.07
CA CYS A 461 1.66 16.22 -12.29
C CYS A 461 0.86 14.92 -12.10
N TRP A 462 -0.10 14.91 -11.17
CA TRP A 462 -0.91 13.73 -10.86
C TRP A 462 -2.33 14.14 -10.48
N GLY A 463 -3.23 14.16 -11.46
CA GLY A 463 -4.58 14.68 -11.28
C GLY A 463 -4.90 15.66 -12.40
N PHE A 464 -5.96 15.36 -13.15
CA PHE A 464 -6.40 16.14 -14.29
C PHE A 464 -7.90 16.00 -14.47
N GLU A 465 -8.56 17.13 -14.74
CA GLU A 465 -9.96 17.20 -15.10
C GLU A 465 -10.17 18.24 -16.19
N MET A 466 -11.08 17.93 -17.11
CA MET A 466 -11.57 18.88 -18.09
C MET A 466 -13.06 19.06 -17.85
N THR A 467 -13.48 20.31 -17.65
CA THR A 467 -14.90 20.63 -17.46
C THR A 467 -15.67 20.48 -18.77
N SER A 468 -17.00 20.43 -18.67
CA SER A 468 -17.93 20.29 -19.79
C SER A 468 -17.84 21.42 -20.82
N ASP A 469 -17.32 22.59 -20.43
CA ASP A 469 -17.03 23.74 -21.29
C ASP A 469 -15.57 23.81 -21.79
N GLY A 470 -14.73 22.83 -21.41
CA GLY A 470 -13.37 22.65 -21.93
C GLY A 470 -12.25 23.29 -21.11
N GLU A 471 -12.53 23.78 -19.90
CA GLU A 471 -11.52 24.35 -19.00
C GLU A 471 -10.67 23.23 -18.39
N LEU A 472 -9.37 23.47 -18.26
CA LEU A 472 -8.38 22.42 -17.92
C LEU A 472 -7.80 22.65 -16.53
N PHE A 473 -8.14 21.76 -15.59
CA PHE A 473 -7.66 21.80 -14.21
C PHE A 473 -6.74 20.63 -13.90
N PHE A 474 -5.74 20.88 -13.06
CA PHE A 474 -4.78 19.85 -12.64
C PHE A 474 -4.10 20.22 -11.31
N THR A 475 -3.46 19.24 -10.67
CA THR A 475 -2.67 19.40 -9.45
C THR A 475 -1.17 19.18 -9.71
N GLN A 476 -0.32 19.66 -8.80
CA GLN A 476 1.10 19.36 -8.82
C GLN A 476 1.58 18.90 -7.44
N PRO A 477 1.74 17.58 -7.22
CA PRO A 477 2.51 17.07 -6.11
C PRO A 477 3.88 17.74 -5.95
N THR A 478 4.42 17.68 -4.73
CA THR A 478 5.76 18.09 -4.29
C THR A 478 6.08 19.59 -4.40
N SER A 479 5.13 20.45 -4.78
CA SER A 479 5.34 21.91 -4.89
C SER A 479 4.47 22.74 -3.96
N GLY A 480 3.38 22.16 -3.44
CA GLY A 480 2.32 22.86 -2.74
C GLY A 480 1.39 23.67 -3.66
N ASP A 481 1.54 23.55 -4.99
CA ASP A 481 0.58 24.10 -5.96
C ASP A 481 -0.65 23.16 -6.01
N LEU A 482 -1.80 23.66 -5.56
CA LEU A 482 -2.99 22.84 -5.33
C LEU A 482 -3.96 22.90 -6.50
N VAL A 483 -4.57 24.07 -6.73
CA VAL A 483 -5.56 24.26 -7.78
C VAL A 483 -4.93 25.07 -8.90
N MET A 484 -4.84 24.48 -10.07
CA MET A 484 -4.28 25.13 -11.26
C MET A 484 -5.24 25.07 -12.43
N HIS A 485 -5.15 26.08 -13.29
CA HIS A 485 -5.99 26.22 -14.47
C HIS A 485 -5.12 26.62 -15.67
N VAL A 486 -5.39 26.07 -16.85
CA VAL A 486 -4.76 26.46 -18.12
C VAL A 486 -5.72 27.35 -18.93
N PRO A 487 -5.67 28.68 -18.77
CA PRO A 487 -6.55 29.59 -19.52
C PRO A 487 -6.28 29.63 -21.03
N VAL A 488 -5.06 29.32 -21.46
CA VAL A 488 -4.67 29.32 -22.88
C VAL A 488 -3.52 28.34 -23.11
N SER A 489 -3.59 27.53 -24.18
CA SER A 489 -2.52 26.57 -24.50
C SER A 489 -1.23 27.25 -24.93
N ASP A 490 -0.09 26.58 -24.72
CA ASP A 490 1.23 27.02 -25.18
C ASP A 490 1.25 27.29 -26.68
N ARG A 491 0.52 26.47 -27.46
CA ARG A 491 0.40 26.64 -28.91
C ARG A 491 -0.23 27.98 -29.28
N ILE A 492 -1.37 28.31 -28.68
CA ILE A 492 -2.07 29.59 -28.96
C ILE A 492 -1.20 30.77 -28.51
N MET A 493 -0.51 30.64 -27.37
CA MET A 493 0.44 31.66 -26.93
C MET A 493 1.57 31.86 -27.95
N ALA A 494 2.17 30.78 -28.44
CA ALA A 494 3.23 30.81 -29.46
C ALA A 494 2.77 31.42 -30.78
N GLU A 495 1.58 31.04 -31.27
CA GLU A 495 0.94 31.62 -32.46
C GLU A 495 0.69 33.13 -32.30
N GLY A 496 0.39 33.57 -31.07
CA GLY A 496 0.25 34.98 -30.69
C GLY A 496 1.58 35.73 -30.47
N GLY A 497 2.73 35.08 -30.63
CA GLY A 497 4.05 35.68 -30.39
C GLY A 497 4.45 35.80 -28.93
N MET A 498 3.75 35.10 -28.02
CA MET A 498 4.10 34.94 -26.61
C MET A 498 4.83 33.60 -26.40
N GLY A 499 5.67 33.48 -25.36
CA GLY A 499 6.44 32.24 -25.20
C GLY A 499 7.45 32.21 -24.06
N ARG A 500 7.42 33.20 -23.17
CA ARG A 500 8.19 33.19 -21.92
C ARG A 500 7.29 33.08 -20.69
N GLU A 501 6.02 33.38 -20.88
CA GLU A 501 4.96 33.37 -19.88
C GLU A 501 4.39 31.95 -19.75
N PRO A 502 4.04 31.50 -18.54
CA PRO A 502 3.35 30.23 -18.36
C PRO A 502 1.93 30.28 -18.94
N SER A 503 1.52 29.21 -19.60
CA SER A 503 0.13 28.96 -20.06
C SER A 503 -0.84 28.61 -18.93
N TRP A 504 -0.32 28.43 -17.71
CA TRP A 504 -1.06 28.01 -16.52
C TRP A 504 -1.09 29.10 -15.45
N ASN A 505 -2.10 29.03 -14.59
CA ASN A 505 -2.25 29.87 -13.40
C ASN A 505 -2.38 28.98 -12.15
N VAL A 506 -1.58 29.23 -11.12
CA VAL A 506 -1.72 28.61 -9.80
C VAL A 506 -2.66 29.47 -8.97
N MET A 507 -3.89 29.02 -8.78
CA MET A 507 -4.91 29.76 -8.01
C MET A 507 -4.70 29.58 -6.50
N VAL A 508 -4.27 28.39 -6.09
CA VAL A 508 -4.03 28.06 -4.68
C VAL A 508 -2.65 27.45 -4.54
N ARG A 509 -1.86 28.03 -3.62
CA ARG A 509 -0.51 27.59 -3.31
C ARG A 509 -0.28 27.58 -1.81
N LEU A 510 0.37 26.53 -1.30
CA LEU A 510 0.70 26.34 0.11
C LEU A 510 -0.52 26.46 1.04
N ARG A 511 -1.68 25.92 0.62
CA ARG A 511 -2.89 25.90 1.43
C ARG A 511 -2.67 25.06 2.69
N PRO A 512 -2.90 25.62 3.89
CA PRO A 512 -2.81 24.83 5.11
C PRO A 512 -3.83 23.68 5.12
N VAL A 513 -3.35 22.48 5.40
CA VAL A 513 -4.19 21.29 5.59
C VAL A 513 -4.63 21.17 7.06
N LYS A 514 -5.80 20.58 7.29
CA LYS A 514 -6.40 20.34 8.61
C LYS A 514 -6.72 18.86 8.84
N PRO A 515 -5.71 17.97 8.93
CA PRO A 515 -5.93 16.55 9.19
C PRO A 515 -6.50 16.31 10.60
N LEU A 516 -7.06 15.12 10.83
CA LEU A 516 -7.51 14.71 12.17
C LEU A 516 -6.36 14.32 13.11
N MET A 517 -5.18 14.08 12.55
CA MET A 517 -3.96 13.72 13.28
C MET A 517 -3.12 14.95 13.61
N SER A 518 -2.34 14.87 14.69
CA SER A 518 -1.34 15.89 14.99
C SER A 518 -0.16 15.83 14.01
N TRP A 519 0.59 16.92 13.89
CA TRP A 519 1.80 16.92 13.05
C TRP A 519 2.88 15.99 13.59
N GLU A 520 2.95 15.80 14.91
CA GLU A 520 3.82 14.80 15.51
C GLU A 520 3.44 13.39 15.05
N GLU A 521 2.15 13.02 15.12
CA GLU A 521 1.64 11.74 14.64
C GLU A 521 1.95 11.52 13.14
N ILE A 522 1.78 12.56 12.32
CA ILE A 522 2.03 12.50 10.88
C ILE A 522 3.52 12.39 10.60
N VAL A 523 4.37 13.26 11.17
CA VAL A 523 5.81 13.33 10.86
C VAL A 523 6.56 12.08 11.34
N GLU A 524 6.15 11.50 12.48
CA GLU A 524 6.70 10.22 12.95
C GLU A 524 6.40 9.08 11.98
N ASN A 525 5.31 9.20 11.21
CA ASN A 525 4.89 8.20 10.26
C ASN A 525 5.30 8.52 8.82
N GLN A 526 5.42 9.80 8.44
CA GLN A 526 5.49 10.25 7.05
C GLN A 526 6.23 11.60 6.91
N PRO A 527 7.31 11.67 6.13
CA PRO A 527 8.01 12.91 5.87
C PRO A 527 7.32 13.63 4.72
N ASN A 528 6.88 14.84 4.98
CA ASN A 528 6.20 15.66 4.00
C ASN A 528 7.21 16.62 3.35
N ASP A 529 7.27 16.63 2.01
CA ASP A 529 8.07 17.62 1.27
C ASP A 529 7.60 19.05 1.57
N VAL A 530 6.30 19.20 1.86
CA VAL A 530 5.68 20.46 2.26
C VAL A 530 4.92 20.27 3.57
N ILE A 531 5.63 20.36 4.70
CA ILE A 531 5.02 20.27 6.04
C ILE A 531 4.00 21.39 6.25
N GLY A 532 2.83 21.07 6.80
CA GLY A 532 1.78 22.06 7.04
C GLY A 532 0.78 22.22 5.90
N SER A 533 1.06 21.64 4.73
CA SER A 533 0.34 21.88 3.47
C SER A 533 0.37 20.62 2.60
N PHE A 534 -0.19 20.72 1.40
CA PHE A 534 -0.19 19.67 0.38
C PHE A 534 1.22 19.29 -0.07
N THR A 535 1.53 18.00 0.07
CA THR A 535 2.77 17.34 -0.38
C THR A 535 2.51 16.50 -1.62
N ALA A 536 1.40 15.77 -1.70
CA ALA A 536 1.11 14.82 -2.76
C ALA A 536 -0.31 14.98 -3.33
N ALA A 537 -0.82 16.22 -3.41
CA ALA A 537 -2.13 16.54 -3.96
C ALA A 537 -2.43 15.77 -5.25
N CYS A 538 -3.45 14.93 -5.22
CA CYS A 538 -3.78 14.00 -6.31
C CYS A 538 -5.28 13.89 -6.56
N GLY A 539 -5.66 13.69 -7.82
CA GLY A 539 -7.04 13.87 -8.26
C GLY A 539 -7.43 15.35 -8.37
N ALA A 540 -8.38 15.65 -9.24
CA ALA A 540 -8.73 17.03 -9.60
C ALA A 540 -10.20 17.22 -9.96
N ALA A 541 -11.10 16.38 -9.43
CA ALA A 541 -12.51 16.39 -9.80
C ALA A 541 -13.16 17.78 -9.61
N VAL A 542 -13.78 18.29 -10.66
CA VAL A 542 -14.65 19.47 -10.62
C VAL A 542 -16.10 19.00 -10.68
N TYR A 543 -16.88 19.30 -9.65
CA TYR A 543 -18.29 18.97 -9.60
C TYR A 543 -19.10 20.00 -10.38
N GLU A 544 -19.54 19.69 -11.60
CA GLU A 544 -20.30 20.60 -12.47
C GLU A 544 -21.83 20.49 -12.30
N GLY A 545 -22.30 19.56 -11.45
CA GLY A 545 -23.71 19.28 -11.24
C GLY A 545 -23.98 17.77 -11.17
N GLY A 546 -25.23 17.39 -10.91
CA GLY A 546 -25.60 16.00 -10.68
C GLY A 546 -26.61 15.88 -9.53
N SER A 547 -26.33 14.99 -8.58
CA SER A 547 -27.24 14.65 -7.49
C SER A 547 -27.15 15.59 -6.28
N TRP A 548 -26.03 16.29 -6.10
CA TRP A 548 -25.80 17.22 -4.99
C TRP A 548 -26.48 18.58 -5.26
N PRO A 549 -26.86 19.31 -4.19
CA PRO A 549 -27.43 20.65 -4.33
C PRO A 549 -26.53 21.62 -5.11
N GLU A 550 -27.14 22.53 -5.89
CA GLU A 550 -26.45 23.48 -6.79
C GLU A 550 -25.32 24.29 -6.15
N LYS A 551 -25.36 24.51 -4.83
CA LYS A 551 -24.29 25.21 -4.11
C LYS A 551 -22.92 24.53 -4.18
N TRP A 552 -22.89 23.26 -4.57
CA TRP A 552 -21.67 22.47 -4.77
C TRP A 552 -21.14 22.54 -6.19
N ASN A 553 -21.90 23.12 -7.13
CA ASN A 553 -21.45 23.29 -8.50
C ASN A 553 -20.18 24.14 -8.53
N MET A 554 -19.24 23.77 -9.41
CA MET A 554 -17.88 24.29 -9.46
C MET A 554 -17.08 24.06 -8.16
N GLY A 555 -17.43 23.02 -7.40
CA GLY A 555 -16.61 22.52 -6.30
C GLY A 555 -15.43 21.70 -6.82
N TYR A 556 -14.22 22.04 -6.42
CA TYR A 556 -12.99 21.35 -6.76
C TYR A 556 -12.58 20.40 -5.62
N PHE A 557 -12.47 19.11 -5.92
CA PHE A 557 -12.16 18.06 -4.96
C PHE A 557 -10.84 17.37 -5.31
N THR A 558 -9.92 17.34 -4.35
CA THR A 558 -8.59 16.74 -4.52
C THR A 558 -8.19 16.03 -3.25
N ALA A 559 -7.46 14.94 -3.37
CA ALA A 559 -6.98 14.16 -2.26
C ALA A 559 -5.58 14.59 -1.82
N GLU A 560 -5.24 14.35 -0.56
CA GLU A 560 -3.88 14.45 -0.04
C GLU A 560 -3.59 13.23 0.83
N PRO A 561 -2.94 12.20 0.26
CA PRO A 561 -2.82 10.91 0.92
C PRO A 561 -1.78 10.93 2.05
N THR A 562 -0.86 11.90 2.11
CA THR A 562 0.16 11.97 3.18
C THR A 562 -0.39 12.50 4.51
N VAL A 563 -1.61 13.03 4.49
CA VAL A 563 -2.32 13.50 5.69
C VAL A 563 -3.75 12.98 5.78
N HIS A 564 -4.12 12.02 4.93
CA HIS A 564 -5.37 11.24 5.00
C HIS A 564 -6.66 12.05 4.78
N ILE A 565 -6.67 12.95 3.78
CA ILE A 565 -7.79 13.87 3.56
C ILE A 565 -8.28 13.90 2.10
N VAL A 566 -9.54 14.28 1.94
CA VAL A 566 -10.05 14.89 0.71
C VAL A 566 -10.36 16.36 1.01
N HIS A 567 -9.84 17.23 0.16
CA HIS A 567 -9.97 18.68 0.24
C HIS A 567 -11.04 19.20 -0.72
N HIS A 568 -11.65 20.34 -0.38
CA HIS A 568 -12.63 21.03 -1.20
C HIS A 568 -12.34 22.54 -1.28
N GLU A 569 -12.31 23.07 -2.50
CA GLU A 569 -12.29 24.50 -2.82
C GLU A 569 -13.50 24.84 -3.68
N GLN A 570 -14.18 25.95 -3.41
CA GLN A 570 -15.22 26.47 -4.29
C GLN A 570 -14.58 27.34 -5.37
N LEU A 571 -14.79 27.01 -6.64
CA LEU A 571 -14.35 27.83 -7.77
C LEU A 571 -15.42 28.90 -8.09
N THR A 572 -14.96 30.12 -8.32
CA THR A 572 -15.78 31.24 -8.81
C THR A 572 -15.07 31.98 -9.94
N ASN A 573 -15.82 32.43 -10.95
CA ASN A 573 -15.25 33.09 -12.12
C ASN A 573 -14.51 34.38 -11.75
N LYS A 574 -13.31 34.57 -12.29
CA LYS A 574 -12.48 35.75 -12.09
C LYS A 574 -11.71 36.10 -13.36
N GLY A 575 -12.31 36.94 -14.20
CA GLY A 575 -11.72 37.35 -15.47
C GLY A 575 -11.66 36.16 -16.44
N VAL A 576 -10.47 35.82 -16.92
CA VAL A 576 -10.22 34.69 -17.85
C VAL A 576 -9.82 33.40 -17.13
N THR A 577 -10.03 33.35 -15.81
CA THR A 577 -9.68 32.21 -14.96
C THR A 577 -10.66 32.18 -13.77
N TYR A 578 -10.32 31.42 -12.73
CA TYR A 578 -11.11 31.28 -11.51
C TYR A 578 -10.35 31.81 -10.30
N GLU A 579 -11.08 32.06 -9.23
CA GLU A 579 -10.55 32.02 -7.87
C GLU A 579 -11.09 30.79 -7.16
N ALA A 580 -10.31 30.26 -6.23
CA ALA A 580 -10.62 29.05 -5.48
C ALA A 580 -10.59 29.37 -3.98
N ASN A 581 -11.70 29.13 -3.30
CA ASN A 581 -11.88 29.51 -1.90
C ASN A 581 -12.39 28.36 -1.05
N LYS A 582 -11.69 28.11 0.07
CA LYS A 582 -12.11 27.13 1.06
C LYS A 582 -13.39 27.62 1.73
N THR A 583 -14.44 26.82 1.71
CA THR A 583 -15.75 27.19 2.26
C THR A 583 -15.91 26.87 3.75
N ARG A 584 -14.95 26.14 4.32
CA ARG A 584 -14.90 25.73 5.73
C ARG A 584 -13.46 25.56 6.20
N GLU A 585 -13.23 25.59 7.51
CA GLU A 585 -11.89 25.36 8.06
C GLU A 585 -11.52 23.87 8.00
N GLU A 586 -12.44 22.96 8.32
CA GLU A 586 -12.22 21.51 8.26
C GLU A 586 -12.05 21.01 6.81
N GLU A 587 -11.47 19.82 6.65
CA GLU A 587 -11.41 19.16 5.35
C GLU A 587 -12.75 18.56 4.94
N PHE A 588 -12.92 18.26 3.64
CA PHE A 588 -14.16 17.66 3.15
C PHE A 588 -14.36 16.25 3.69
N SER A 589 -13.29 15.46 3.72
CA SER A 589 -13.22 14.25 4.53
C SER A 589 -11.82 14.07 5.10
N ALA A 590 -11.72 13.39 6.25
CA ALA A 590 -10.47 13.05 6.89
C ALA A 590 -10.61 11.80 7.76
N THR A 591 -9.52 11.05 7.97
CA THR A 591 -9.51 9.91 8.88
C THR A 591 -8.26 9.88 9.77
N ARG A 592 -8.33 9.09 10.85
CA ARG A 592 -7.19 8.73 11.71
C ARG A 592 -6.64 7.33 11.39
N ASP A 593 -7.13 6.69 10.34
CA ASP A 593 -6.59 5.41 9.86
C ASP A 593 -5.33 5.65 9.00
N PHE A 594 -4.18 5.20 9.51
CA PHE A 594 -2.89 5.31 8.82
C PHE A 594 -2.79 4.46 7.53
N TRP A 595 -3.72 3.53 7.30
CA TRP A 595 -3.78 2.76 6.06
C TRP A 595 -4.51 3.51 4.95
N SER A 596 -5.46 4.38 5.28
CA SER A 596 -6.22 5.13 4.27
C SER A 596 -5.33 6.12 3.51
N ARG A 597 -5.32 6.03 2.18
CA ARG A 597 -4.57 6.83 1.22
C ARG A 597 -5.49 7.23 0.08
N PRO A 598 -6.32 8.28 0.22
CA PRO A 598 -7.11 8.76 -0.90
C PRO A 598 -6.16 9.29 -1.98
N ILE A 599 -6.22 8.74 -3.19
CA ILE A 599 -5.26 9.01 -4.28
C ILE A 599 -5.88 9.58 -5.56
N ASP A 600 -7.21 9.52 -5.70
CA ASP A 600 -7.91 10.08 -6.86
C ASP A 600 -9.34 10.45 -6.48
N THR A 601 -9.90 11.42 -7.19
CA THR A 601 -11.27 11.89 -7.06
C THR A 601 -11.95 11.89 -8.42
N ARG A 602 -13.20 11.42 -8.50
CA ARG A 602 -13.93 11.33 -9.76
C ARG A 602 -15.43 11.54 -9.54
N ILE A 603 -16.10 12.24 -10.44
CA ILE A 603 -17.57 12.32 -10.43
C ILE A 603 -18.14 11.16 -11.25
N GLY A 604 -19.03 10.39 -10.65
CA GLY A 604 -19.72 9.28 -11.31
C GLY A 604 -20.94 9.72 -12.10
N PRO A 605 -21.49 8.84 -12.97
CA PRO A 605 -22.67 9.14 -13.79
C PRO A 605 -23.95 9.35 -12.96
N ASP A 606 -23.97 8.88 -11.72
CA ASP A 606 -25.01 9.13 -10.71
C ASP A 606 -24.88 10.53 -10.06
N GLY A 607 -23.84 11.29 -10.42
CA GLY A 607 -23.55 12.60 -9.86
C GLY A 607 -23.05 12.54 -8.41
N GLN A 608 -22.41 11.45 -8.00
CA GLN A 608 -21.70 11.33 -6.71
C GLN A 608 -20.19 11.52 -6.89
N LEU A 609 -19.49 11.93 -5.82
CA LEU A 609 -18.03 11.93 -5.75
C LEU A 609 -17.53 10.56 -5.30
N TYR A 610 -16.71 9.94 -6.14
CA TYR A 610 -15.98 8.72 -5.86
C TYR A 610 -14.54 9.07 -5.48
N VAL A 611 -14.03 8.38 -4.46
CA VAL A 611 -12.65 8.51 -3.98
C VAL A 611 -11.99 7.16 -4.09
N ILE A 612 -10.84 7.10 -4.75
CA ILE A 612 -10.02 5.90 -4.77
C ILE A 612 -9.10 5.95 -3.56
N ASP A 613 -9.16 4.94 -2.70
CA ASP A 613 -8.24 4.75 -1.59
C ASP A 613 -7.25 3.63 -1.94
N PHE A 614 -5.96 3.93 -1.94
CA PHE A 614 -4.90 2.96 -2.21
C PHE A 614 -4.70 1.96 -1.05
N TYR A 615 -5.25 2.29 0.12
CA TYR A 615 -5.27 1.54 1.38
C TYR A 615 -3.96 0.82 1.70
N ASN A 616 -2.90 1.61 1.92
CA ASN A 616 -1.54 1.14 2.14
C ASN A 616 -0.81 2.00 3.18
N GLN A 617 0.06 1.39 4.00
CA GLN A 617 0.91 2.12 4.94
C GLN A 617 2.02 2.91 4.24
N ALA A 618 2.45 2.48 3.05
CA ALA A 618 3.45 3.14 2.23
C ALA A 618 2.77 3.96 1.11
N ILE A 619 3.17 5.24 0.99
CA ILE A 619 2.64 6.14 -0.05
C ILE A 619 3.68 7.13 -0.60
N LEU A 620 4.81 7.29 0.07
CA LEU A 620 5.86 8.24 -0.27
C LEU A 620 7.17 7.51 -0.52
N HIS A 621 7.92 7.98 -1.51
CA HIS A 621 9.25 7.48 -1.83
C HIS A 621 10.22 7.52 -0.63
N ASN A 622 10.09 8.48 0.29
CA ASN A 622 11.02 8.77 1.39
C ASN A 622 10.58 8.30 2.79
N ASP A 623 9.74 7.26 2.93
CA ASP A 623 9.25 6.78 4.24
C ASP A 623 10.40 6.44 5.23
N PRO A 624 10.51 7.12 6.38
CA PRO A 624 11.63 7.03 7.31
C PRO A 624 11.57 5.77 8.17
N ARG A 625 10.47 5.01 8.09
CA ARG A 625 10.21 3.81 8.91
C ARG A 625 10.79 2.53 8.28
N GLY A 626 11.69 2.60 7.30
CA GLY A 626 12.37 1.40 6.77
C GLY A 626 13.38 1.66 5.66
N PRO A 627 13.76 0.62 4.88
CA PRO A 627 14.97 0.65 4.05
C PRO A 627 14.97 1.75 2.98
N ILE A 628 16.18 2.12 2.53
CA ILE A 628 16.47 3.05 1.41
C ILE A 628 15.43 2.91 0.29
N HIS A 629 15.09 4.03 -0.36
CA HIS A 629 14.62 4.07 -1.75
C HIS A 629 15.24 2.90 -2.55
N LEU A 630 14.40 2.20 -3.30
CA LEU A 630 14.89 1.20 -4.24
C LEU A 630 15.95 1.81 -5.17
N TRP A 631 16.74 0.95 -5.80
CA TRP A 631 17.71 1.33 -6.82
C TRP A 631 17.16 2.23 -7.94
N ASN A 632 15.83 2.23 -8.10
CA ASN A 632 15.07 2.96 -9.10
C ASN A 632 14.42 4.27 -8.57
N ASN A 633 14.79 4.75 -7.37
CA ASN A 633 14.22 5.94 -6.70
C ASN A 633 12.77 5.82 -6.23
N GLN A 634 12.17 4.63 -6.27
CA GLN A 634 10.80 4.42 -5.79
C GLN A 634 10.78 4.01 -4.32
N ALA A 635 9.72 4.36 -3.57
CA ALA A 635 9.38 3.60 -2.36
C ALA A 635 8.68 2.34 -2.81
N ALA A 636 9.44 1.30 -3.14
CA ALA A 636 8.94 0.01 -2.73
C ALA A 636 9.43 -0.24 -1.32
N ARG A 637 8.51 -0.72 -0.51
CA ARG A 637 8.83 -1.35 0.76
C ARG A 637 8.52 -2.81 0.54
N PRO A 638 9.47 -3.66 0.12
CA PRO A 638 9.23 -5.09 -0.05
C PRO A 638 8.75 -5.79 1.24
N ASP A 639 8.86 -5.08 2.37
CA ASP A 639 8.35 -5.42 3.69
C ASP A 639 6.88 -4.96 3.90
N ARG A 640 6.41 -3.90 3.23
CA ARG A 640 5.06 -3.32 3.41
C ARG A 640 4.08 -3.54 2.24
N ASP A 641 4.56 -3.47 1.01
CA ASP A 641 3.79 -3.62 -0.23
C ASP A 641 3.46 -5.08 -0.57
#